data_AF-A0A0F3IJL2-F1
#
_entry.id   AF-A0A0F3IJL2-F1
#
_cell.length_a   1.000
_cell.length_b   1.000
_cell.length_c   1.000
_cell.angle_alpha   90.00
_cell.angle_beta   90.00
_cell.angle_gamma   90.00
#
_symmetry.space_group_name_H-M   'P 1'
#
loop_
_entity.id
_entity.type
_entity.pdbx_description
1 polymer ?
#
loop_
_entity_poly.entity_id
_entity_poly.type
_entity_poly.pdbx_seq_one_letter_code
_entity_poly.pdbx_strand_id
1 'polypeptide(L)'
;MSSGTDTGSYHVADKGLLAFWYGNRMFGNGAVIDSPNTVTFKYGKNYFNTGATLNADSIVIADEAKVVFKTGNTQTFTDMTISRGILHGSDDLTISRTFNLHAGTLSGIGKLTTTAATTTTLADEDTVYLDKHWDNLGIVNWNGQAALRNSSNYSHFTNLAGGVFNVGDTRGLTDLAINLGQFNNQGTVNLVGGVLKIYSFGTDTGNYLVSNKGFLQFWNGTRNFNSGSVITSDNLVTFNSGINRFNEGSSLAVENILIDSATVNFKTGVTVHIPELTLVNAANLTGTDALSVTKLLAFYSGALGGGGLLTTGKDASVLLSEGISLLNRDWDNYGTVQFINASDSSDAQRTTALDADLPIRYWNNYGTINWLTNQSASSDLGQNVVLTNKTTGIFNIGLSDAESIRELNLGAFNNQGTVNVASGVLRIYSPGKDTGSYVVGRDATLQFYDAKRLFKGATIDSLSPISFVNSDITVRHDTTTNAPSWIIDGSKIRLFDNLTLADVQFSSGIINNFGNLRLTGALNWSGGALSGTGNYQFNNGFAYTGGSLSATGSLAIKDDSGLLVLPTMSSIKRLAAESGGDMRLSGDINASGKGNAIVLTAAGQFDNSAGAALTANNGRWLIFSTNPSDNQLGGLSANFKHYGCSGFICNNGFDVNDQDGNGLLYKVTPVLTVTPDAVTSHYRDPVTFTANYTGFIDGDDVVSAGISGTPAFTSDATSTVEPNYADEGRWDVSYNSGLASRLGYEFKDNTSSTQEWTVLPPQVRPVPVEVIQQGIKDQQNQVLVITKPDTLLMDIADSPKTDDDKNTKPLKQCR
;
A
#
# COMPACT_ATOMS: atom_id res chain seq x y z
N MET A 1 46.19 48.29 -61.58
CA MET A 1 46.19 49.31 -62.66
C MET A 1 45.92 50.68 -62.04
N SER A 2 45.87 51.76 -62.81
CA SER A 2 45.28 53.02 -62.32
C SER A 2 43.80 52.83 -61.99
N SER A 3 43.27 53.65 -61.08
CA SER A 3 41.83 53.76 -60.87
C SER A 3 41.19 54.57 -61.99
N GLY A 4 39.98 54.21 -62.42
CA GLY A 4 39.29 54.90 -63.52
C GLY A 4 37.81 54.55 -63.64
N THR A 5 37.10 55.39 -64.38
CA THR A 5 35.74 55.13 -64.85
C THR A 5 35.83 54.72 -66.32
N ASP A 6 35.21 53.59 -66.65
CA ASP A 6 35.22 52.97 -67.98
C ASP A 6 33.83 53.08 -68.61
N THR A 7 33.75 53.55 -69.84
CA THR A 7 32.52 53.61 -70.66
C THR A 7 32.71 53.01 -72.05
N GLY A 8 33.88 52.42 -72.33
CA GLY A 8 34.20 51.74 -73.59
C GLY A 8 34.17 50.22 -73.45
N SER A 9 34.51 49.53 -74.54
CA SER A 9 34.43 48.07 -74.64
C SER A 9 35.80 47.38 -74.50
N TYR A 10 35.83 46.30 -73.74
CA TYR A 10 36.93 45.34 -73.66
C TYR A 10 36.49 44.04 -74.37
N HIS A 11 36.99 43.79 -75.58
CA HIS A 11 36.69 42.57 -76.33
C HIS A 11 37.94 41.67 -76.43
N VAL A 12 37.79 40.37 -76.20
CA VAL A 12 38.89 39.42 -76.05
C VAL A 12 38.76 38.28 -77.06
N ALA A 13 39.72 38.17 -77.98
CA ALA A 13 39.73 37.14 -79.02
C ALA A 13 40.42 35.83 -78.58
N ASP A 14 40.07 34.74 -79.27
CA ASP A 14 40.71 33.42 -79.21
C ASP A 14 40.95 32.91 -77.79
N LYS A 15 42.23 32.76 -77.40
CA LYS A 15 42.69 32.25 -76.09
C LYS A 15 43.16 33.37 -75.16
N GLY A 16 42.77 34.62 -75.44
CA GLY A 16 43.13 35.77 -74.61
C GLY A 16 42.54 35.68 -73.21
N LEU A 17 43.34 36.02 -72.20
CA LEU A 17 42.92 36.08 -70.79
C LEU A 17 42.79 37.53 -70.34
N LEU A 18 41.67 37.89 -69.70
CA LEU A 18 41.44 39.21 -69.14
C LEU A 18 41.53 39.17 -67.62
N ALA A 19 42.41 39.99 -67.05
CA ALA A 19 42.61 40.05 -65.60
C ALA A 19 42.79 41.49 -65.08
N PHE A 20 41.97 41.87 -64.09
CA PHE A 20 42.01 43.16 -63.41
C PHE A 20 42.76 43.02 -62.08
N TRP A 21 44.02 43.47 -62.07
CA TRP A 21 44.91 43.44 -60.91
C TRP A 21 45.07 44.83 -60.29
N TYR A 22 44.69 44.96 -59.02
CA TYR A 22 44.79 46.18 -58.17
C TYR A 22 44.05 47.43 -58.67
N GLY A 23 43.64 48.29 -57.73
CA GLY A 23 42.99 49.59 -58.01
C GLY A 23 41.47 49.51 -58.11
N ASN A 24 40.83 50.65 -58.40
CA ASN A 24 39.37 50.78 -58.43
C ASN A 24 38.88 51.07 -59.86
N ARG A 25 38.07 50.18 -60.46
CA ARG A 25 37.40 50.39 -61.75
C ARG A 25 35.91 50.59 -61.58
N MET A 26 35.33 51.54 -62.32
CA MET A 26 33.89 51.76 -62.37
C MET A 26 33.39 51.70 -63.82
N PHE A 27 32.81 50.56 -64.20
CA PHE A 27 32.15 50.39 -65.49
C PHE A 27 30.80 51.10 -65.43
N GLY A 28 30.60 52.08 -66.32
CA GLY A 28 29.39 52.90 -66.42
C GLY A 28 28.47 52.45 -67.56
N ASN A 29 27.41 53.23 -67.80
CA ASN A 29 26.49 53.00 -68.91
C ASN A 29 27.24 52.93 -70.25
N GLY A 30 27.02 51.86 -71.03
CA GLY A 30 27.68 51.59 -72.30
C GLY A 30 29.03 50.86 -72.19
N ALA A 31 29.57 50.65 -70.99
CA ALA A 31 30.76 49.81 -70.81
C ALA A 31 30.43 48.34 -71.04
N VAL A 32 31.20 47.67 -71.89
CA VAL A 32 31.02 46.24 -72.21
C VAL A 32 32.32 45.50 -71.99
N ILE A 33 32.30 44.43 -71.19
CA ILE A 33 33.35 43.41 -71.21
C ILE A 33 32.78 42.20 -71.95
N ASP A 34 33.53 41.71 -72.94
CA ASP A 34 33.13 40.62 -73.82
C ASP A 34 34.30 39.64 -74.01
N SER A 35 34.20 38.47 -73.38
CA SER A 35 35.28 37.48 -73.33
C SER A 35 34.73 36.05 -73.33
N PRO A 36 35.13 35.20 -74.30
CA PRO A 36 34.80 33.76 -74.29
C PRO A 36 35.65 32.97 -73.29
N ASN A 37 36.57 33.63 -72.58
CA ASN A 37 37.47 33.04 -71.58
C ASN A 37 37.25 33.66 -70.20
N THR A 38 37.74 33.00 -69.16
CA THR A 38 37.61 33.42 -67.75
C THR A 38 38.12 34.83 -67.48
N VAL A 39 37.27 35.70 -66.92
CA VAL A 39 37.65 37.04 -66.46
C VAL A 39 38.06 36.99 -64.98
N THR A 40 39.28 37.44 -64.68
CA THR A 40 39.87 37.35 -63.32
C THR A 40 39.96 38.72 -62.64
N PHE A 41 39.64 38.78 -61.35
CA PHE A 41 39.78 39.97 -60.51
C PHE A 41 40.65 39.63 -59.28
N LYS A 42 41.72 40.41 -59.03
CA LYS A 42 42.66 40.24 -57.90
C LYS A 42 43.02 41.58 -57.25
N TYR A 43 42.95 41.66 -55.91
CA TYR A 43 43.28 42.83 -55.07
C TYR A 43 42.57 44.18 -55.36
N GLY A 44 41.71 44.26 -56.37
CA GLY A 44 41.06 45.49 -56.85
C GLY A 44 39.56 45.54 -56.58
N LYS A 45 38.96 46.73 -56.70
CA LYS A 45 37.51 46.95 -56.56
C LYS A 45 36.90 47.29 -57.91
N ASN A 46 35.93 46.51 -58.38
CA ASN A 46 35.37 46.59 -59.72
C ASN A 46 33.84 46.75 -59.60
N TYR A 47 33.33 47.89 -60.08
CA TYR A 47 31.92 48.26 -59.96
C TYR A 47 31.26 48.29 -61.34
N PHE A 48 30.34 47.37 -61.59
CA PHE A 48 29.48 47.35 -62.78
C PHE A 48 28.19 48.09 -62.45
N ASN A 49 28.08 49.34 -62.89
CA ASN A 49 26.92 50.19 -62.60
C ASN A 49 25.86 50.08 -63.71
N THR A 50 24.75 50.79 -63.55
CA THR A 50 23.58 50.69 -64.44
C THR A 50 23.95 50.91 -65.91
N GLY A 51 23.59 49.96 -66.77
CA GLY A 51 23.93 49.97 -68.19
C GLY A 51 25.34 49.49 -68.56
N ALA A 52 26.12 48.98 -67.61
CA ALA A 52 27.33 48.19 -67.90
C ALA A 52 26.98 46.72 -68.18
N THR A 53 27.78 46.04 -69.00
CA THR A 53 27.58 44.65 -69.42
C THR A 53 28.85 43.83 -69.19
N LEU A 54 28.72 42.61 -68.65
CA LEU A 54 29.78 41.62 -68.56
C LEU A 54 29.32 40.31 -69.24
N ASN A 55 29.71 40.12 -70.50
CA ASN A 55 29.61 38.85 -71.21
C ASN A 55 30.88 38.04 -70.91
N ALA A 56 30.80 37.10 -69.97
CA ALA A 56 31.87 36.15 -69.70
C ALA A 56 31.29 34.83 -69.17
N ASP A 57 31.60 33.71 -69.81
CA ASP A 57 31.13 32.39 -69.36
C ASP A 57 31.69 31.98 -67.99
N SER A 58 32.84 32.54 -67.59
CA SER A 58 33.46 32.25 -66.30
C SER A 58 34.08 33.48 -65.64
N ILE A 59 33.98 33.59 -64.31
CA ILE A 59 34.72 34.60 -63.54
C ILE A 59 35.46 34.04 -62.33
N VAL A 60 36.59 34.68 -61.98
CA VAL A 60 37.38 34.41 -60.77
C VAL A 60 37.51 35.68 -59.95
N ILE A 61 37.12 35.64 -58.66
CA ILE A 61 37.26 36.74 -57.71
C ILE A 61 38.19 36.28 -56.58
N ALA A 62 39.47 36.61 -56.68
CA ALA A 62 40.51 36.11 -55.79
C ALA A 62 41.23 37.24 -55.03
N ASP A 63 41.97 36.87 -53.99
CA ASP A 63 42.91 37.72 -53.25
C ASP A 63 42.31 39.09 -52.86
N GLU A 64 41.26 39.08 -52.03
CA GLU A 64 40.58 40.28 -51.51
C GLU A 64 39.95 41.20 -52.58
N ALA A 65 39.89 40.78 -53.85
CA ALA A 65 39.19 41.53 -54.88
C ALA A 65 37.70 41.70 -54.54
N LYS A 66 37.18 42.91 -54.76
CA LYS A 66 35.75 43.21 -54.64
C LYS A 66 35.13 43.39 -56.02
N VAL A 67 34.10 42.62 -56.34
CA VAL A 67 33.25 42.83 -57.53
C VAL A 67 31.86 43.26 -57.07
N VAL A 68 31.28 44.24 -57.76
CA VAL A 68 30.00 44.84 -57.40
C VAL A 68 29.09 44.93 -58.63
N PHE A 69 28.02 44.14 -58.67
CA PHE A 69 27.03 44.16 -59.76
C PHE A 69 25.79 45.00 -59.39
N LYS A 70 25.61 46.10 -60.13
CA LYS A 70 24.49 47.07 -60.05
C LYS A 70 24.07 47.54 -61.45
N THR A 71 24.16 46.66 -62.44
CA THR A 71 23.78 46.88 -63.84
C THR A 71 22.29 47.09 -64.02
N GLY A 72 21.47 46.55 -63.10
CA GLY A 72 20.01 46.50 -63.21
C GLY A 72 19.50 45.24 -63.94
N ASN A 73 20.39 44.34 -64.38
CA ASN A 73 20.05 43.10 -65.08
C ASN A 73 20.62 41.88 -64.34
N THR A 74 19.93 40.74 -64.42
CA THR A 74 20.45 39.45 -63.92
C THR A 74 21.73 39.07 -64.66
N GLN A 75 22.82 38.83 -63.92
CA GLN A 75 24.06 38.30 -64.48
C GLN A 75 23.99 36.77 -64.52
N THR A 76 24.48 36.15 -65.59
CA THR A 76 24.51 34.69 -65.74
C THR A 76 25.92 34.23 -66.07
N PHE A 77 26.40 33.21 -65.37
CA PHE A 77 27.73 32.62 -65.55
C PHE A 77 27.60 31.10 -65.68
N THR A 78 28.43 30.49 -66.52
CA THR A 78 28.58 29.03 -66.52
C THR A 78 29.36 28.60 -65.27
N ASP A 79 30.45 29.30 -64.98
CA ASP A 79 31.32 28.99 -63.84
C ASP A 79 31.73 30.23 -63.03
N MET A 80 31.80 30.10 -61.71
CA MET A 80 32.29 31.15 -60.82
C MET A 80 33.21 30.58 -59.74
N THR A 81 34.35 31.23 -59.49
CA THR A 81 35.25 30.89 -58.38
C THR A 81 35.53 32.12 -57.52
N ILE A 82 35.50 31.96 -56.20
CA ILE A 82 35.76 32.99 -55.20
C ILE A 82 36.70 32.41 -54.13
N SER A 83 37.93 32.93 -54.07
CA SER A 83 38.96 32.57 -53.10
C SER A 83 39.40 33.81 -52.34
N ARG A 84 38.87 34.00 -51.12
CA ARG A 84 39.09 35.18 -50.27
C ARG A 84 38.58 36.50 -50.89
N GLY A 85 37.71 36.42 -51.90
CA GLY A 85 37.12 37.55 -52.61
C GLY A 85 35.83 38.08 -51.98
N ILE A 86 35.37 39.26 -52.43
CA ILE A 86 34.10 39.88 -52.01
C ILE A 86 33.21 40.08 -53.24
N LEU A 87 32.09 39.37 -53.31
CA LEU A 87 31.02 39.63 -54.26
C LEU A 87 29.92 40.45 -53.57
N HIS A 88 29.55 41.57 -54.18
CA HIS A 88 28.47 42.45 -53.71
C HIS A 88 27.53 42.81 -54.86
N GLY A 89 26.30 43.23 -54.57
CA GLY A 89 25.44 43.76 -55.62
C GLY A 89 23.97 43.91 -55.28
N SER A 90 23.27 44.69 -56.10
CA SER A 90 21.80 44.65 -56.18
C SER A 90 21.30 43.67 -57.23
N ASP A 91 22.15 43.29 -58.19
CA ASP A 91 21.77 42.41 -59.28
C ASP A 91 21.63 40.95 -58.82
N ASP A 92 20.67 40.25 -59.44
CA ASP A 92 20.51 38.81 -59.35
C ASP A 92 21.62 38.10 -60.15
N LEU A 93 21.98 36.90 -59.70
CA LEU A 93 23.07 36.08 -60.21
C LEU A 93 22.59 34.65 -60.46
N THR A 94 22.81 34.11 -61.65
CA THR A 94 22.59 32.69 -61.97
C THR A 94 23.92 32.02 -62.30
N ILE A 95 24.20 30.88 -61.68
CA ILE A 95 25.33 30.01 -62.02
C ILE A 95 24.78 28.68 -62.52
N SER A 96 25.32 28.14 -63.63
CA SER A 96 24.74 26.98 -64.31
C SER A 96 25.53 25.66 -64.24
N ARG A 97 26.85 25.69 -63.95
CA ARG A 97 27.72 24.49 -63.97
C ARG A 97 28.63 24.33 -62.76
N THR A 98 29.48 25.30 -62.43
CA THR A 98 30.42 25.19 -61.31
C THR A 98 30.42 26.43 -60.44
N PHE A 99 30.31 26.27 -59.12
CA PHE A 99 30.48 27.37 -58.17
C PHE A 99 31.50 27.00 -57.08
N ASN A 100 32.70 27.57 -57.13
CA ASN A 100 33.72 27.31 -56.12
C ASN A 100 33.81 28.51 -55.16
N LEU A 101 33.12 28.43 -54.03
CA LEU A 101 33.15 29.43 -52.96
C LEU A 101 34.08 28.94 -51.84
N HIS A 102 35.38 28.95 -52.13
CA HIS A 102 36.41 28.41 -51.25
C HIS A 102 36.57 29.21 -49.95
N ALA A 103 36.49 30.54 -50.05
CA ALA A 103 36.59 31.49 -48.95
C ALA A 103 36.08 32.88 -49.37
N GLY A 104 35.65 33.72 -48.43
CA GLY A 104 35.37 35.14 -48.67
C GLY A 104 33.95 35.58 -48.32
N THR A 105 33.39 36.54 -49.08
CA THR A 105 32.10 37.16 -48.76
C THR A 105 31.17 37.27 -49.96
N LEU A 106 29.98 36.67 -49.87
CA LEU A 106 28.82 36.99 -50.71
C LEU A 106 27.98 38.04 -49.97
N SER A 107 27.52 39.09 -50.64
CA SER A 107 26.77 40.17 -49.98
C SER A 107 25.82 40.96 -50.89
N GLY A 108 24.82 41.61 -50.29
CA GLY A 108 23.91 42.54 -50.98
C GLY A 108 22.58 41.92 -51.42
N ILE A 109 21.67 42.77 -51.91
CA ILE A 109 20.23 42.48 -51.96
C ILE A 109 19.75 41.60 -53.12
N GLY A 110 20.52 41.48 -54.21
CA GLY A 110 20.13 40.59 -55.32
C GLY A 110 20.24 39.12 -54.93
N LYS A 111 19.45 38.25 -55.57
CA LYS A 111 19.45 36.80 -55.34
C LYS A 111 20.61 36.10 -56.03
N LEU A 112 21.19 35.07 -55.41
CA LEU A 112 22.02 34.06 -56.07
C LEU A 112 21.20 32.80 -56.32
N THR A 113 21.30 32.23 -57.51
CA THR A 113 20.68 30.95 -57.87
C THR A 113 21.72 30.00 -58.47
N THR A 114 21.90 28.82 -57.87
CA THR A 114 22.67 27.72 -58.46
C THR A 114 21.69 26.70 -59.05
N THR A 115 21.76 26.46 -60.37
CA THR A 115 20.80 25.58 -61.06
C THR A 115 20.99 24.10 -60.68
N ALA A 116 20.04 23.25 -61.06
CA ALA A 116 20.11 21.79 -60.85
C ALA A 116 21.33 21.10 -61.48
N ALA A 117 21.97 21.70 -62.49
CA ALA A 117 23.21 21.19 -63.07
C ALA A 117 24.49 21.70 -62.38
N THR A 118 24.35 22.63 -61.41
CA THR A 118 25.49 23.25 -60.75
C THR A 118 26.05 22.35 -59.65
N THR A 119 27.36 22.11 -59.69
CA THR A 119 28.11 21.58 -58.54
C THR A 119 28.85 22.71 -57.85
N THR A 120 28.67 22.82 -56.53
CA THR A 120 29.28 23.86 -55.70
C THR A 120 30.30 23.23 -54.75
N THR A 121 31.48 23.84 -54.64
CA THR A 121 32.48 23.58 -53.59
C THR A 121 32.41 24.73 -52.59
N LEU A 122 32.32 24.45 -51.28
CA LEU A 122 32.03 25.47 -50.27
C LEU A 122 32.95 25.38 -49.04
N ALA A 123 33.54 26.52 -48.68
CA ALA A 123 34.26 26.78 -47.42
C ALA A 123 35.39 25.78 -47.07
N ASP A 124 36.08 25.27 -48.10
CA ASP A 124 37.18 24.30 -48.01
C ASP A 124 38.57 24.94 -47.84
N GLU A 125 38.72 26.26 -48.10
CA GLU A 125 39.93 27.04 -47.78
C GLU A 125 39.82 27.79 -46.44
N ASP A 126 38.73 28.54 -46.22
CA ASP A 126 38.54 29.42 -45.05
C ASP A 126 37.04 29.76 -44.86
N THR A 127 36.74 30.61 -43.88
CA THR A 127 35.41 31.10 -43.55
C THR A 127 34.70 31.74 -44.75
N VAL A 128 33.44 31.38 -44.93
CA VAL A 128 32.53 32.00 -45.90
C VAL A 128 31.49 32.84 -45.16
N TYR A 129 31.43 34.12 -45.51
CA TYR A 129 30.40 35.06 -45.08
C TYR A 129 29.32 35.15 -46.16
N LEU A 130 28.12 34.64 -45.85
CA LEU A 130 26.96 34.65 -46.74
C LEU A 130 25.96 35.70 -46.26
N ASP A 131 26.08 36.94 -46.75
CA ASP A 131 25.20 38.08 -46.47
C ASP A 131 24.33 38.45 -47.70
N LYS A 132 23.87 37.42 -48.41
CA LYS A 132 23.05 37.47 -49.63
C LYS A 132 22.00 36.36 -49.57
N HIS A 133 20.88 36.51 -50.26
CA HIS A 133 19.92 35.43 -50.48
C HIS A 133 20.45 34.45 -51.54
N TRP A 134 20.54 33.16 -51.22
CA TRP A 134 21.00 32.11 -52.14
C TRP A 134 20.00 30.93 -52.14
N ASP A 135 19.42 30.66 -53.31
CA ASP A 135 18.65 29.45 -53.58
C ASP A 135 19.51 28.43 -54.34
N ASN A 136 19.56 27.20 -53.82
CA ASN A 136 20.26 26.08 -54.44
C ASN A 136 19.27 25.04 -54.98
N LEU A 137 19.35 24.75 -56.28
CA LEU A 137 18.71 23.58 -56.91
C LEU A 137 19.72 22.46 -57.23
N GLY A 138 21.02 22.76 -57.19
CA GLY A 138 22.11 21.84 -57.55
C GLY A 138 22.70 21.09 -56.36
N ILE A 139 23.94 20.65 -56.51
CA ILE A 139 24.72 19.99 -55.44
C ILE A 139 25.64 21.01 -54.79
N VAL A 140 25.63 21.10 -53.46
CA VAL A 140 26.59 21.87 -52.67
C VAL A 140 27.38 20.93 -51.77
N ASN A 141 28.71 20.90 -51.93
CA ASN A 141 29.63 20.09 -51.15
C ASN A 141 30.41 20.99 -50.18
N TRP A 142 30.02 20.97 -48.91
CA TRP A 142 30.70 21.68 -47.82
C TRP A 142 31.70 20.72 -47.16
N ASN A 143 32.90 20.69 -47.73
CA ASN A 143 34.03 19.87 -47.29
C ASN A 143 34.87 20.60 -46.22
N GLY A 144 34.18 21.30 -45.32
CA GLY A 144 34.67 22.58 -44.78
C GLY A 144 35.80 22.51 -43.76
N GLN A 145 36.69 23.50 -43.81
CA GLN A 145 37.60 23.83 -42.70
C GLN A 145 36.97 24.82 -41.71
N ALA A 146 35.88 25.49 -42.09
CA ALA A 146 35.28 26.60 -41.34
C ALA A 146 33.74 26.64 -41.42
N ALA A 147 33.15 27.41 -40.50
CA ALA A 147 31.72 27.66 -40.39
C ALA A 147 31.18 28.60 -41.49
N LEU A 148 29.91 28.44 -41.85
CA LEU A 148 29.15 29.43 -42.61
C LEU A 148 28.65 30.52 -41.65
N ARG A 149 28.99 31.77 -41.94
CA ARG A 149 28.69 32.92 -41.08
C ARG A 149 27.95 34.01 -41.84
N ASN A 150 27.34 34.91 -41.10
CA ASN A 150 26.80 36.18 -41.57
C ASN A 150 27.46 37.36 -40.82
N SER A 151 27.25 38.56 -41.35
CA SER A 151 27.41 39.83 -40.63
C SER A 151 26.08 40.60 -40.53
N SER A 152 25.02 40.07 -41.16
CA SER A 152 23.70 40.67 -41.24
C SER A 152 22.57 39.63 -41.20
N ASN A 153 21.39 40.04 -40.72
CA ASN A 153 20.19 39.19 -40.68
C ASN A 153 19.57 38.91 -42.07
N TYR A 154 20.12 39.49 -43.15
CA TYR A 154 19.63 39.33 -44.54
C TYR A 154 20.13 38.04 -45.21
N SER A 155 20.92 37.25 -44.49
CA SER A 155 21.58 36.02 -44.90
C SER A 155 20.58 34.85 -44.99
N HIS A 156 20.07 34.56 -46.19
CA HIS A 156 18.99 33.60 -46.43
C HIS A 156 19.42 32.49 -47.40
N PHE A 157 19.68 31.28 -46.91
CA PHE A 157 19.96 30.10 -47.75
C PHE A 157 18.74 29.17 -47.85
N THR A 158 18.35 28.82 -49.07
CA THR A 158 17.33 27.81 -49.36
C THR A 158 17.96 26.65 -50.13
N ASN A 159 17.98 25.46 -49.54
CA ASN A 159 18.15 24.24 -50.34
C ASN A 159 16.77 23.87 -50.91
N LEU A 160 16.51 24.26 -52.16
CA LEU A 160 15.20 24.05 -52.81
C LEU A 160 14.93 22.55 -53.06
N ALA A 161 13.68 22.22 -53.37
CA ALA A 161 13.30 20.85 -53.75
C ALA A 161 14.17 20.34 -54.92
N GLY A 162 14.76 19.15 -54.75
CA GLY A 162 15.75 18.57 -55.67
C GLY A 162 17.21 18.96 -55.38
N GLY A 163 17.45 20.06 -54.67
CA GLY A 163 18.78 20.49 -54.24
C GLY A 163 19.39 19.56 -53.18
N VAL A 164 20.70 19.37 -53.24
CA VAL A 164 21.46 18.51 -52.32
C VAL A 164 22.54 19.34 -51.63
N PHE A 165 22.54 19.32 -50.29
CA PHE A 165 23.59 19.93 -49.47
C PHE A 165 24.33 18.83 -48.71
N ASN A 166 25.51 18.46 -49.23
CA ASN A 166 26.41 17.51 -48.60
C ASN A 166 27.30 18.25 -47.59
N VAL A 167 27.27 17.79 -46.34
CA VAL A 167 28.06 18.30 -45.23
C VAL A 167 28.91 17.15 -44.70
N GLY A 168 30.23 17.30 -44.73
CA GLY A 168 31.10 16.23 -44.25
C GLY A 168 32.56 16.65 -44.17
N ASP A 169 33.13 16.48 -42.99
CA ASP A 169 34.57 16.36 -42.81
C ASP A 169 34.92 14.90 -42.52
N THR A 170 35.87 14.35 -43.28
CA THR A 170 36.38 12.99 -43.11
C THR A 170 37.58 12.91 -42.16
N ARG A 171 38.06 14.05 -41.63
CA ARG A 171 39.26 14.14 -40.78
C ARG A 171 38.92 14.06 -39.28
N GLY A 172 37.74 14.54 -38.89
CA GLY A 172 37.09 14.32 -37.60
C GLY A 172 37.19 15.49 -36.62
N LEU A 173 36.11 15.68 -35.86
CA LEU A 173 35.99 16.56 -34.68
C LEU A 173 35.96 18.08 -34.92
N THR A 174 35.87 18.57 -36.16
CA THR A 174 35.51 19.99 -36.40
C THR A 174 34.00 20.21 -36.29
N ASP A 175 33.59 21.14 -35.42
CA ASP A 175 32.22 21.66 -35.38
C ASP A 175 31.95 22.53 -36.62
N LEU A 176 31.12 22.04 -37.54
CA LEU A 176 30.58 22.85 -38.63
C LEU A 176 29.32 23.56 -38.16
N ALA A 177 29.22 24.87 -38.43
CA ALA A 177 28.07 25.68 -37.99
C ALA A 177 27.44 26.46 -39.16
N ILE A 178 26.11 26.37 -39.27
CA ILE A 178 25.29 27.25 -40.11
C ILE A 178 24.80 28.38 -39.21
N ASN A 179 25.46 29.54 -39.28
CA ASN A 179 25.06 30.75 -38.59
C ASN A 179 24.72 31.84 -39.61
N LEU A 180 23.52 31.69 -40.18
CA LEU A 180 22.85 32.63 -41.09
C LEU A 180 21.59 33.18 -40.40
N GLY A 181 20.96 34.20 -40.98
CA GLY A 181 19.62 34.65 -40.57
C GLY A 181 18.62 33.52 -40.76
N GLN A 182 18.43 33.09 -42.01
CA GLN A 182 17.52 32.02 -42.38
C GLN A 182 18.21 30.88 -43.13
N PHE A 183 17.90 29.64 -42.73
CA PHE A 183 18.29 28.42 -43.43
C PHE A 183 17.04 27.54 -43.61
N ASN A 184 16.65 27.25 -44.85
CA ASN A 184 15.47 26.43 -45.16
C ASN A 184 15.89 25.20 -45.98
N ASN A 185 15.43 24.00 -45.60
CA ASN A 185 15.65 22.77 -46.36
C ASN A 185 14.35 22.22 -46.94
N GLN A 186 14.22 22.30 -48.26
CA GLN A 186 13.17 21.67 -49.06
C GLN A 186 13.70 20.48 -49.90
N GLY A 187 15.02 20.43 -50.11
CA GLY A 187 15.74 19.34 -50.78
C GLY A 187 16.24 18.27 -49.80
N THR A 188 17.49 17.85 -49.94
CA THR A 188 18.16 16.92 -49.02
C THR A 188 19.44 17.51 -48.43
N VAL A 189 19.61 17.42 -47.12
CA VAL A 189 20.87 17.65 -46.39
C VAL A 189 21.44 16.28 -46.03
N ASN A 190 22.66 15.98 -46.49
CA ASN A 190 23.39 14.76 -46.12
C ASN A 190 24.49 15.13 -45.14
N LEU A 191 24.46 14.58 -43.92
CA LEU A 191 25.53 14.72 -42.94
C LEU A 191 26.33 13.42 -42.88
N VAL A 192 27.61 13.49 -43.23
CA VAL A 192 28.50 12.32 -43.36
C VAL A 192 29.69 12.50 -42.41
N GLY A 193 29.49 12.12 -41.14
CA GLY A 193 30.44 12.38 -40.06
C GLY A 193 30.44 13.82 -39.55
N GLY A 194 31.29 14.10 -38.56
CA GLY A 194 31.44 15.42 -37.95
C GLY A 194 30.25 15.85 -37.07
N VAL A 195 30.20 17.15 -36.73
CA VAL A 195 29.07 17.77 -36.01
C VAL A 195 28.54 18.92 -36.85
N LEU A 196 27.22 18.96 -37.07
CA LEU A 196 26.53 20.06 -37.75
C LEU A 196 25.62 20.81 -36.77
N LYS A 197 25.99 22.05 -36.46
CA LYS A 197 25.24 22.98 -35.60
C LYS A 197 24.45 23.96 -36.47
N ILE A 198 23.12 23.98 -36.34
CA ILE A 198 22.24 24.88 -37.09
C ILE A 198 21.72 25.95 -36.12
N TYR A 199 22.26 27.16 -36.20
CA TYR A 199 21.86 28.32 -35.38
C TYR A 199 20.71 29.13 -36.01
N SER A 200 20.50 28.98 -37.31
CA SER A 200 19.50 29.72 -38.09
C SER A 200 18.07 29.27 -37.83
N PHE A 201 17.15 30.22 -37.79
CA PHE A 201 15.72 29.93 -37.90
C PHE A 201 15.35 29.47 -39.32
N GLY A 202 14.18 28.84 -39.48
CA GLY A 202 13.73 28.42 -40.81
C GLY A 202 12.48 27.55 -40.83
N THR A 203 12.14 27.15 -42.06
CA THR A 203 11.04 26.23 -42.38
C THR A 203 11.54 25.13 -43.30
N ASP A 204 11.21 23.89 -42.96
CA ASP A 204 11.72 22.70 -43.63
C ASP A 204 10.56 21.85 -44.19
N THR A 205 10.76 21.33 -45.40
CA THR A 205 9.88 20.34 -46.07
C THR A 205 10.70 19.22 -46.71
N GLY A 206 12.01 19.19 -46.45
CA GLY A 206 12.98 18.27 -47.03
C GLY A 206 13.66 17.39 -45.99
N ASN A 207 14.61 16.59 -46.48
CA ASN A 207 15.25 15.50 -45.72
C ASN A 207 16.55 15.94 -45.04
N TYR A 208 16.79 15.45 -43.84
CA TYR A 208 18.10 15.44 -43.16
C TYR A 208 18.51 13.97 -42.95
N LEU A 209 19.58 13.55 -43.62
CA LEU A 209 20.08 12.17 -43.59
C LEU A 209 21.45 12.16 -42.89
N VAL A 210 21.52 11.56 -41.71
CA VAL A 210 22.73 11.54 -40.87
C VAL A 210 23.36 10.16 -40.87
N SER A 211 24.67 10.10 -41.15
CA SER A 211 25.42 8.85 -41.37
C SER A 211 26.84 8.94 -40.79
N ASN A 212 27.54 7.80 -40.73
CA ASN A 212 28.98 7.71 -40.44
C ASN A 212 29.44 8.45 -39.16
N LYS A 213 28.68 8.30 -38.07
CA LYS A 213 28.91 9.01 -36.77
C LYS A 213 28.78 10.54 -36.86
N GLY A 214 27.99 11.04 -37.79
CA GLY A 214 27.58 12.45 -37.81
C GLY A 214 26.63 12.77 -36.67
N PHE A 215 26.72 13.99 -36.13
CA PHE A 215 25.85 14.50 -35.08
C PHE A 215 25.13 15.77 -35.55
N LEU A 216 23.79 15.74 -35.59
CA LEU A 216 22.97 16.88 -35.98
C LEU A 216 22.47 17.62 -34.73
N GLN A 217 22.73 18.92 -34.67
CA GLN A 217 22.36 19.76 -33.52
C GLN A 217 21.63 21.03 -33.99
N PHE A 218 20.40 21.21 -33.51
CA PHE A 218 19.66 22.46 -33.68
C PHE A 218 19.91 23.35 -32.46
N TRP A 219 20.36 24.58 -32.69
CA TRP A 219 20.75 25.53 -31.66
C TRP A 219 19.93 26.81 -31.76
N ASN A 220 19.31 27.24 -30.66
CA ASN A 220 18.57 28.52 -30.60
C ASN A 220 17.45 28.63 -31.67
N GLY A 221 16.98 29.87 -31.90
CA GLY A 221 16.09 30.22 -33.02
C GLY A 221 14.73 29.52 -32.99
N THR A 222 14.19 29.27 -34.18
CA THR A 222 12.96 28.49 -34.37
C THR A 222 13.03 27.68 -35.66
N ARG A 223 12.89 26.36 -35.55
CA ARG A 223 12.71 25.44 -36.69
C ARG A 223 11.25 25.01 -36.77
N ASN A 224 10.72 24.91 -37.99
CA ASN A 224 9.40 24.34 -38.24
C ASN A 224 9.52 23.30 -39.36
N PHE A 225 9.55 22.02 -38.96
CA PHE A 225 9.51 20.87 -39.85
C PHE A 225 8.05 20.65 -40.25
N ASN A 226 7.75 20.83 -41.53
CA ASN A 226 6.40 20.74 -42.08
C ASN A 226 6.23 19.45 -42.89
N SER A 227 5.04 19.24 -43.45
CA SER A 227 4.71 18.10 -44.30
C SER A 227 5.80 17.81 -45.34
N GLY A 228 6.24 16.55 -45.39
CA GLY A 228 7.32 16.08 -46.25
C GLY A 228 8.73 16.15 -45.62
N SER A 229 8.93 16.88 -44.53
CA SER A 229 10.24 16.91 -43.86
C SER A 229 10.51 15.65 -43.05
N VAL A 230 11.71 15.07 -43.23
CA VAL A 230 12.16 13.85 -42.57
C VAL A 230 13.53 14.09 -41.94
N ILE A 231 13.73 13.68 -40.69
CA ILE A 231 15.06 13.56 -40.09
C ILE A 231 15.33 12.08 -39.81
N THR A 232 16.42 11.54 -40.36
CA THR A 232 16.85 10.14 -40.18
C THR A 232 18.25 10.10 -39.60
N SER A 233 18.45 9.43 -38.46
CA SER A 233 19.75 9.31 -37.80
C SER A 233 19.87 8.10 -36.87
N ASP A 234 20.82 7.21 -37.12
CA ASP A 234 21.26 6.17 -36.17
C ASP A 234 22.06 6.75 -34.98
N ASN A 235 22.36 8.05 -35.02
CA ASN A 235 23.22 8.76 -34.06
C ASN A 235 22.41 9.84 -33.32
N LEU A 236 22.94 10.31 -32.18
CA LEU A 236 22.32 11.36 -31.37
C LEU A 236 21.97 12.62 -32.19
N VAL A 237 20.70 13.04 -32.09
CA VAL A 237 20.23 14.37 -32.51
C VAL A 237 19.99 15.23 -31.27
N THR A 238 20.51 16.46 -31.28
CA THR A 238 20.37 17.39 -30.13
C THR A 238 19.51 18.59 -30.50
N PHE A 239 18.58 18.94 -29.62
CA PHE A 239 17.87 20.22 -29.62
C PHE A 239 18.37 21.02 -28.41
N ASN A 240 19.29 21.96 -28.64
CA ASN A 240 19.86 22.82 -27.60
C ASN A 240 19.29 24.24 -27.71
N SER A 241 18.55 24.66 -26.69
CA SER A 241 17.82 25.94 -26.67
C SER A 241 16.82 26.12 -27.84
N GLY A 242 16.11 27.25 -27.89
CA GLY A 242 15.21 27.58 -28.99
C GLY A 242 13.93 26.74 -29.07
N ILE A 243 13.27 26.75 -30.24
CA ILE A 243 11.97 26.10 -30.45
C ILE A 243 11.99 25.24 -31.73
N ASN A 244 11.62 23.97 -31.61
CA ASN A 244 11.57 23.02 -32.72
C ASN A 244 10.16 22.43 -32.84
N ARG A 245 9.45 22.76 -33.94
CA ARG A 245 8.08 22.28 -34.19
C ARG A 245 8.07 21.24 -35.31
N PHE A 246 7.54 20.07 -35.00
CA PHE A 246 7.23 19.02 -35.96
C PHE A 246 5.72 19.07 -36.24
N ASN A 247 5.36 19.68 -37.37
CA ASN A 247 3.97 19.87 -37.79
C ASN A 247 3.47 18.65 -38.60
N GLU A 248 2.18 18.67 -38.95
CA GLU A 248 1.49 17.53 -39.58
C GLU A 248 2.19 17.07 -40.87
N GLY A 249 2.42 15.75 -40.98
CA GLY A 249 3.12 15.14 -42.10
C GLY A 249 4.66 15.29 -42.10
N SER A 250 5.26 15.89 -41.08
CA SER A 250 6.70 15.74 -40.82
C SER A 250 6.98 14.43 -40.09
N SER A 251 8.23 13.94 -40.12
CA SER A 251 8.59 12.68 -39.45
C SER A 251 10.03 12.67 -38.92
N LEU A 252 10.26 11.79 -37.94
CA LEU A 252 11.50 11.67 -37.19
C LEU A 252 11.82 10.18 -36.97
N ALA A 253 12.91 9.71 -37.55
CA ALA A 253 13.41 8.34 -37.45
C ALA A 253 14.82 8.37 -36.83
N VAL A 254 14.87 8.49 -35.50
CA VAL A 254 16.10 8.75 -34.75
C VAL A 254 16.19 7.86 -33.52
N GLU A 255 17.33 7.19 -33.36
CA GLU A 255 17.57 6.26 -32.24
C GLU A 255 17.72 6.95 -30.87
N ASN A 256 18.40 8.11 -30.83
CA ASN A 256 18.65 8.85 -29.59
C ASN A 256 18.43 10.37 -29.75
N ILE A 257 17.66 10.96 -28.85
CA ILE A 257 17.35 12.40 -28.80
C ILE A 257 17.75 13.00 -27.45
N LEU A 258 18.51 14.09 -27.49
CA LEU A 258 18.75 14.98 -26.36
C LEU A 258 17.98 16.30 -26.55
N ILE A 259 17.17 16.67 -25.57
CA ILE A 259 16.54 17.99 -25.46
C ILE A 259 17.18 18.70 -24.27
N ASP A 260 17.77 19.86 -24.52
CA ASP A 260 18.65 20.59 -23.60
C ASP A 260 18.27 22.07 -23.62
N SER A 261 17.52 22.54 -22.60
CA SER A 261 16.88 23.88 -22.56
C SER A 261 15.97 24.25 -23.75
N ALA A 262 15.75 23.36 -24.72
CA ALA A 262 14.92 23.59 -25.90
C ALA A 262 13.45 23.30 -25.63
N THR A 263 12.58 23.95 -26.42
CA THR A 263 11.17 23.54 -26.57
C THR A 263 11.01 22.69 -27.83
N VAL A 264 10.48 21.47 -27.68
CA VAL A 264 10.15 20.57 -28.80
C VAL A 264 8.64 20.34 -28.81
N ASN A 265 8.01 20.42 -29.99
CA ASN A 265 6.58 20.24 -30.17
C ASN A 265 6.28 19.16 -31.24
N PHE A 266 5.73 18.01 -30.83
CA PHE A 266 5.33 16.93 -31.73
C PHE A 266 3.84 16.98 -32.08
N LYS A 267 3.56 17.32 -33.35
CA LYS A 267 2.24 17.35 -34.00
C LYS A 267 2.33 16.77 -35.42
N THR A 268 3.14 15.74 -35.61
CA THR A 268 3.31 14.98 -36.85
C THR A 268 2.01 14.34 -37.34
N GLY A 269 1.08 14.04 -36.43
CA GLY A 269 -0.16 13.31 -36.70
C GLY A 269 -0.03 11.78 -36.53
N VAL A 270 1.14 11.29 -36.13
CA VAL A 270 1.41 9.86 -35.90
C VAL A 270 2.04 9.62 -34.50
N THR A 271 2.28 8.37 -34.13
CA THR A 271 3.05 8.05 -32.92
C THR A 271 4.54 8.22 -33.20
N VAL A 272 5.21 9.10 -32.45
CA VAL A 272 6.66 9.29 -32.55
C VAL A 272 7.36 8.21 -31.73
N HIS A 273 8.24 7.45 -32.38
CA HIS A 273 8.99 6.36 -31.79
C HIS A 273 10.42 6.83 -31.51
N ILE A 274 10.85 6.81 -30.25
CA ILE A 274 12.12 7.37 -29.80
C ILE A 274 12.76 6.36 -28.85
N PRO A 275 13.69 5.50 -29.31
CA PRO A 275 14.28 4.47 -28.46
C PRO A 275 14.95 5.02 -27.19
N GLU A 276 15.73 6.10 -27.34
CA GLU A 276 16.40 6.79 -26.23
C GLU A 276 16.06 8.29 -26.24
N LEU A 277 15.48 8.80 -25.15
CA LEU A 277 15.03 10.18 -25.00
C LEU A 277 15.56 10.78 -23.69
N THR A 278 16.33 11.86 -23.78
CA THR A 278 16.88 12.58 -22.62
C THR A 278 16.40 14.03 -22.59
N LEU A 279 15.94 14.50 -21.43
CA LEU A 279 15.50 15.88 -21.16
C LEU A 279 16.33 16.45 -20.01
N VAL A 280 17.04 17.56 -20.25
CA VAL A 280 17.89 18.27 -19.27
C VAL A 280 17.68 19.79 -19.31
N ASN A 281 18.19 20.48 -18.28
CA ASN A 281 18.30 21.94 -18.21
C ASN A 281 16.98 22.67 -18.55
N ALA A 282 15.89 22.25 -17.92
CA ALA A 282 14.53 22.77 -18.14
C ALA A 282 13.98 22.61 -19.58
N ALA A 283 14.33 21.52 -20.25
CA ALA A 283 13.76 21.11 -21.53
C ALA A 283 12.22 20.99 -21.50
N ASN A 284 11.55 21.45 -22.55
CA ASN A 284 10.10 21.46 -22.67
C ASN A 284 9.64 20.61 -23.86
N LEU A 285 9.28 19.35 -23.60
CA LEU A 285 8.65 18.48 -24.59
C LEU A 285 7.13 18.61 -24.53
N THR A 286 6.51 18.90 -25.67
CA THR A 286 5.07 19.16 -25.79
C THR A 286 4.51 18.52 -27.05
N GLY A 287 3.19 18.39 -27.18
CA GLY A 287 2.59 17.87 -28.41
C GLY A 287 1.17 17.33 -28.26
N THR A 288 0.59 16.91 -29.38
CA THR A 288 -0.63 16.09 -29.45
C THR A 288 -0.34 14.64 -29.80
N ASP A 289 0.80 14.38 -30.45
CA ASP A 289 1.24 13.04 -30.83
C ASP A 289 1.45 12.13 -29.61
N ALA A 290 1.21 10.84 -29.79
CA ALA A 290 1.64 9.81 -28.84
C ALA A 290 3.16 9.59 -28.93
N LEU A 291 3.78 9.22 -27.81
CA LEU A 291 5.23 8.98 -27.70
C LEU A 291 5.50 7.55 -27.26
N SER A 292 6.33 6.82 -27.99
CA SER A 292 6.74 5.45 -27.66
C SER A 292 8.25 5.39 -27.41
N VAL A 293 8.64 5.10 -26.16
CA VAL A 293 10.04 5.03 -25.74
C VAL A 293 10.41 3.62 -25.31
N THR A 294 11.40 3.01 -25.97
CA THR A 294 11.63 1.56 -25.90
C THR A 294 12.88 1.12 -25.14
N LYS A 295 13.87 2.00 -24.94
CA LYS A 295 15.13 1.70 -24.23
C LYS A 295 15.39 2.62 -23.03
N LEU A 296 15.33 3.94 -23.21
CA LEU A 296 15.67 4.91 -22.16
C LEU A 296 14.79 6.15 -22.22
N LEU A 297 14.15 6.51 -21.10
CA LEU A 297 13.60 7.84 -20.85
C LEU A 297 14.32 8.47 -19.66
N ALA A 298 15.21 9.44 -19.89
CA ALA A 298 15.96 10.12 -18.84
C ALA A 298 15.48 11.57 -18.69
N PHE A 299 14.56 11.80 -17.76
CA PHE A 299 13.91 13.09 -17.53
C PHE A 299 14.48 13.75 -16.27
N TYR A 300 15.50 14.58 -16.46
CA TYR A 300 16.23 15.23 -15.37
C TYR A 300 15.63 16.57 -14.96
N SER A 301 15.10 17.38 -15.88
CA SER A 301 14.36 18.60 -15.52
C SER A 301 13.51 19.16 -16.66
N GLY A 302 12.54 20.02 -16.30
CA GLY A 302 11.64 20.70 -17.23
C GLY A 302 10.26 20.06 -17.31
N ALA A 303 9.60 20.14 -18.46
CA ALA A 303 8.23 19.64 -18.65
C ALA A 303 8.12 18.64 -19.80
N LEU A 304 7.41 17.54 -19.55
CA LEU A 304 7.04 16.52 -20.51
C LEU A 304 5.51 16.49 -20.58
N GLY A 305 4.94 17.38 -21.40
CA GLY A 305 3.52 17.67 -21.48
C GLY A 305 2.85 17.26 -22.80
N GLY A 306 1.52 17.37 -22.85
CA GLY A 306 0.75 17.23 -24.08
C GLY A 306 -0.61 16.58 -23.91
N GLY A 307 -1.27 16.32 -25.05
CA GLY A 307 -2.55 15.60 -25.11
C GLY A 307 -2.43 14.11 -25.48
N GLY A 308 -1.27 13.66 -25.94
CA GLY A 308 -1.06 12.26 -26.34
C GLY A 308 -0.62 11.37 -25.18
N LEU A 309 -0.78 10.05 -25.35
CA LEU A 309 -0.24 9.03 -24.46
C LEU A 309 1.31 9.02 -24.50
N LEU A 310 1.96 8.82 -23.37
CA LEU A 310 3.34 8.33 -23.28
C LEU A 310 3.30 6.82 -23.03
N THR A 311 4.11 6.05 -23.75
CA THR A 311 4.28 4.61 -23.52
C THR A 311 5.75 4.29 -23.34
N THR A 312 6.12 3.71 -22.20
CA THR A 312 7.49 3.21 -21.95
C THR A 312 7.48 1.69 -22.04
N GLY A 313 8.26 1.13 -22.97
CA GLY A 313 8.29 -0.30 -23.30
C GLY A 313 8.81 -1.18 -22.17
N LYS A 314 8.54 -2.50 -22.25
CA LYS A 314 8.87 -3.47 -21.19
C LYS A 314 10.35 -3.52 -20.78
N ASP A 315 11.25 -3.26 -21.73
CA ASP A 315 12.70 -3.29 -21.53
C ASP A 315 13.27 -1.87 -21.28
N ALA A 316 12.41 -0.85 -21.18
CA ALA A 316 12.83 0.54 -21.02
C ALA A 316 13.23 0.86 -19.57
N SER A 317 14.39 1.49 -19.41
CA SER A 317 14.78 2.19 -18.19
C SER A 317 14.20 3.60 -18.21
N VAL A 318 13.59 4.03 -17.10
CA VAL A 318 13.02 5.37 -16.96
C VAL A 318 13.63 6.02 -15.73
N LEU A 319 14.40 7.09 -15.91
CA LEU A 319 15.01 7.88 -14.84
C LEU A 319 14.18 9.16 -14.67
N LEU A 320 13.54 9.35 -13.52
CA LEU A 320 12.74 10.54 -13.21
C LEU A 320 13.38 11.31 -12.06
N SER A 321 13.80 12.56 -12.31
CA SER A 321 14.30 13.44 -11.25
C SER A 321 13.15 14.03 -10.46
N GLU A 322 13.23 13.91 -9.13
CA GLU A 322 12.22 14.42 -8.21
C GLU A 322 12.22 15.95 -8.12
N GLY A 323 11.06 16.55 -7.85
CA GLY A 323 10.88 17.99 -7.57
C GLY A 323 11.10 18.97 -8.74
N ILE A 324 11.84 18.59 -9.78
CA ILE A 324 12.22 19.47 -10.92
C ILE A 324 11.78 18.96 -12.30
N SER A 325 11.02 17.85 -12.36
CA SER A 325 10.45 17.30 -13.60
C SER A 325 8.91 17.28 -13.54
N LEU A 326 8.25 17.82 -14.57
CA LEU A 326 6.79 17.91 -14.68
C LEU A 326 6.25 17.00 -15.79
N LEU A 327 5.80 15.80 -15.43
CA LEU A 327 5.20 14.84 -16.36
C LEU A 327 3.68 15.07 -16.52
N ASN A 328 3.30 15.98 -17.41
CA ASN A 328 1.90 16.38 -17.66
C ASN A 328 1.30 15.67 -18.89
N ARG A 329 1.29 14.34 -18.85
CA ARG A 329 0.69 13.45 -19.87
C ARG A 329 0.08 12.21 -19.21
N ASP A 330 -0.84 11.57 -19.93
CA ASP A 330 -1.22 10.18 -19.66
C ASP A 330 -0.02 9.26 -19.96
N TRP A 331 0.14 8.20 -19.17
CA TRP A 331 1.32 7.35 -19.23
C TRP A 331 0.99 5.88 -18.96
N ASP A 332 1.32 5.01 -19.92
CA ASP A 332 1.38 3.55 -19.76
C ASP A 332 2.84 3.12 -19.57
N ASN A 333 3.21 2.71 -18.35
CA ASN A 333 4.53 2.19 -18.05
C ASN A 333 4.57 0.65 -18.06
N TYR A 334 5.32 0.06 -18.98
CA TYR A 334 5.67 -1.36 -18.96
C TYR A 334 7.12 -1.60 -18.47
N GLY A 335 7.96 -0.56 -18.46
CA GLY A 335 9.38 -0.63 -18.10
C GLY A 335 9.67 -0.47 -16.61
N THR A 336 10.93 -0.17 -16.28
CA THR A 336 11.39 0.07 -14.90
C THR A 336 11.65 1.55 -14.67
N VAL A 337 10.88 2.16 -13.77
CA VAL A 337 11.03 3.54 -13.32
C VAL A 337 11.90 3.58 -12.08
N GLN A 338 12.95 4.39 -12.13
CA GLN A 338 13.81 4.73 -11.01
C GLN A 338 13.64 6.23 -10.73
N PHE A 339 13.06 6.56 -9.57
CA PHE A 339 13.16 7.92 -9.07
C PHE A 339 14.59 8.19 -8.61
N ILE A 340 15.13 9.35 -9.01
CA ILE A 340 16.48 9.81 -8.68
C ILE A 340 16.42 11.18 -8.01
N ASN A 341 17.39 11.43 -7.12
CA ASN A 341 17.58 12.75 -6.53
C ASN A 341 17.83 13.76 -7.66
N ALA A 342 17.25 14.94 -7.55
CA ALA A 342 17.73 16.09 -8.30
C ALA A 342 19.23 16.31 -8.01
N SER A 343 20.02 16.49 -9.07
CA SER A 343 21.33 17.12 -8.95
C SER A 343 21.15 18.60 -8.58
N ASP A 344 22.11 19.18 -7.86
CA ASP A 344 22.09 20.57 -7.35
C ASP A 344 22.23 21.65 -8.44
N SER A 345 21.44 21.53 -9.51
CA SER A 345 21.29 22.51 -10.58
C SER A 345 20.48 23.71 -10.09
N SER A 346 21.18 24.68 -9.49
CA SER A 346 20.61 25.94 -8.97
C SER A 346 19.87 26.80 -10.00
N ASP A 347 19.91 26.41 -11.28
CA ASP A 347 19.30 27.10 -12.42
C ASP A 347 18.03 26.38 -12.94
N ALA A 348 17.64 25.26 -12.32
CA ALA A 348 16.41 24.55 -12.63
C ALA A 348 15.18 25.29 -12.10
N GLN A 349 14.84 26.44 -12.70
CA GLN A 349 13.58 27.13 -12.44
C GLN A 349 12.40 26.25 -12.90
N ARG A 350 11.88 25.48 -11.95
CA ARG A 350 10.51 24.93 -11.90
C ARG A 350 9.55 25.93 -12.54
N THR A 351 9.02 25.62 -13.72
CA THR A 351 8.17 26.53 -14.49
C THR A 351 6.86 26.77 -13.74
N THR A 352 6.73 27.92 -13.07
CA THR A 352 5.66 28.23 -12.10
C THR A 352 4.32 28.54 -12.77
N ALA A 353 3.73 27.53 -13.42
CA ALA A 353 2.40 27.55 -14.00
C ALA A 353 1.66 26.24 -13.67
N LEU A 354 1.57 25.94 -12.37
CA LEU A 354 0.58 24.99 -11.85
C LEU A 354 -0.77 25.71 -11.76
N ASP A 355 -1.41 25.90 -12.91
CA ASP A 355 -2.82 26.28 -12.96
C ASP A 355 -3.66 25.17 -12.32
N ALA A 356 -4.66 25.57 -11.53
CA ALA A 356 -5.59 24.61 -10.90
C ALA A 356 -6.40 23.79 -11.92
N ASP A 357 -6.47 24.26 -13.18
CA ASP A 357 -7.24 23.69 -14.28
C ASP A 357 -6.45 22.69 -15.15
N LEU A 358 -5.29 22.18 -14.69
CA LEU A 358 -4.58 21.12 -15.41
C LEU A 358 -5.45 19.85 -15.54
N PRO A 359 -5.57 19.22 -16.73
CA PRO A 359 -6.44 18.06 -16.91
C PRO A 359 -5.93 16.83 -16.15
N ILE A 360 -6.87 16.01 -15.66
CA ILE A 360 -6.56 14.74 -14.99
C ILE A 360 -5.71 13.85 -15.91
N ARG A 361 -4.63 13.29 -15.35
CA ARG A 361 -3.72 12.33 -16.00
C ARG A 361 -3.86 10.93 -15.44
N TYR A 362 -3.88 9.94 -16.32
CA TYR A 362 -3.95 8.53 -15.98
C TYR A 362 -2.58 7.89 -16.12
N TRP A 363 -2.03 7.41 -15.01
CA TRP A 363 -0.73 6.74 -14.96
C TRP A 363 -0.94 5.25 -14.65
N ASN A 364 -0.79 4.42 -15.66
CA ASN A 364 -0.98 2.97 -15.58
C ASN A 364 0.37 2.28 -15.46
N ASN A 365 0.73 1.80 -14.26
CA ASN A 365 1.94 1.00 -14.08
C ASN A 365 1.65 -0.49 -14.30
N TYR A 366 2.16 -1.03 -15.40
CA TYR A 366 2.22 -2.48 -15.67
C TYR A 366 3.61 -3.08 -15.37
N GLY A 367 4.65 -2.24 -15.34
CA GLY A 367 6.03 -2.59 -15.03
C GLY A 367 6.42 -2.33 -13.57
N THR A 368 7.64 -1.88 -13.34
CA THR A 368 8.17 -1.61 -11.98
C THR A 368 8.36 -0.11 -11.74
N ILE A 369 7.99 0.37 -10.56
CA ILE A 369 8.36 1.69 -10.03
C ILE A 369 9.20 1.48 -8.77
N ASN A 370 10.39 2.09 -8.74
CA ASN A 370 11.32 2.10 -7.61
C ASN A 370 11.43 3.52 -7.04
N TRP A 371 10.91 3.73 -5.83
CA TRP A 371 10.95 5.00 -5.12
C TRP A 371 11.89 4.89 -3.90
N LEU A 372 13.18 5.08 -4.14
CA LEU A 372 14.28 4.70 -3.21
C LEU A 372 15.17 5.87 -2.73
N THR A 373 14.78 7.11 -3.02
CA THR A 373 15.43 8.34 -2.55
C THR A 373 14.92 8.74 -1.16
N ASN A 374 15.37 9.86 -0.59
CA ASN A 374 14.81 10.43 0.66
C ASN A 374 14.41 11.90 0.54
N GLN A 375 14.40 12.45 -0.67
CA GLN A 375 13.85 13.78 -0.90
C GLN A 375 12.33 13.77 -0.69
N SER A 376 11.82 14.79 -0.02
CA SER A 376 10.39 15.12 -0.05
C SER A 376 10.06 15.67 -1.44
N ALA A 377 9.82 14.78 -2.40
CA ALA A 377 9.29 15.15 -3.71
C ALA A 377 7.98 15.92 -3.50
N SER A 378 7.99 17.24 -3.73
CA SER A 378 6.74 17.98 -3.83
C SER A 378 5.95 17.36 -4.97
N SER A 379 4.79 16.79 -4.65
CA SER A 379 3.97 16.07 -5.62
C SER A 379 3.26 17.09 -6.51
N ASP A 380 4.01 17.74 -7.40
CA ASP A 380 3.58 18.91 -8.15
C ASP A 380 2.40 18.64 -9.11
N LEU A 381 2.15 17.37 -9.44
CA LEU A 381 0.94 16.95 -10.16
C LEU A 381 -0.25 16.66 -9.23
N GLY A 382 0.01 16.34 -7.97
CA GLY A 382 -0.92 16.13 -6.87
C GLY A 382 -2.30 15.58 -7.27
N GLN A 383 -3.33 16.38 -7.00
CA GLN A 383 -4.73 16.00 -7.19
C GLN A 383 -5.15 15.78 -8.66
N ASN A 384 -4.28 16.08 -9.62
CA ASN A 384 -4.53 15.89 -11.05
C ASN A 384 -3.96 14.58 -11.62
N VAL A 385 -3.34 13.70 -10.80
CA VAL A 385 -2.94 12.35 -11.23
C VAL A 385 -3.83 11.25 -10.62
N VAL A 386 -4.22 10.31 -11.48
CA VAL A 386 -4.83 9.01 -11.12
C VAL A 386 -3.82 7.92 -11.43
N LEU A 387 -3.06 7.50 -10.42
CA LEU A 387 -2.07 6.41 -10.55
C LEU A 387 -2.78 5.08 -10.27
N THR A 388 -2.71 4.15 -11.24
CA THR A 388 -3.20 2.78 -11.12
C THR A 388 -2.04 1.81 -11.27
N ASN A 389 -1.60 1.22 -10.17
CA ASN A 389 -0.70 0.07 -10.20
C ASN A 389 -1.49 -1.15 -10.67
N LYS A 390 -1.28 -1.60 -11.91
CA LYS A 390 -2.04 -2.68 -12.57
C LYS A 390 -1.65 -4.05 -12.00
N THR A 391 -2.36 -5.11 -12.37
CA THR A 391 -2.16 -6.47 -11.84
C THR A 391 -0.73 -7.02 -11.99
N THR A 392 0.01 -6.62 -13.03
CA THR A 392 1.45 -6.96 -13.19
C THR A 392 2.40 -5.94 -12.57
N GLY A 393 1.87 -4.78 -12.15
CA GLY A 393 2.63 -3.64 -11.68
C GLY A 393 3.22 -3.85 -10.30
N ILE A 394 4.50 -3.53 -10.15
CA ILE A 394 5.23 -3.54 -8.90
C ILE A 394 5.58 -2.11 -8.51
N PHE A 395 5.28 -1.71 -7.28
CA PHE A 395 5.65 -0.40 -6.72
C PHE A 395 6.50 -0.64 -5.47
N ASN A 396 7.81 -0.50 -5.61
CA ASN A 396 8.79 -0.65 -4.54
C ASN A 396 9.08 0.71 -3.89
N ILE A 397 9.05 0.75 -2.55
CA ILE A 397 9.43 1.89 -1.72
C ILE A 397 10.42 1.39 -0.67
N GLY A 398 11.50 2.14 -0.45
CA GLY A 398 12.54 1.79 0.52
C GLY A 398 13.40 2.99 0.83
N LEU A 399 13.35 3.45 2.07
CA LEU A 399 13.90 4.72 2.54
C LEU A 399 15.17 4.48 3.38
N SER A 400 15.95 5.54 3.68
CA SER A 400 17.23 5.41 4.42
C SER A 400 17.08 4.85 5.83
N ASP A 401 15.91 5.04 6.42
CA ASP A 401 15.61 4.80 7.83
C ASP A 401 14.11 4.58 8.01
N ALA A 402 13.72 4.12 9.20
CA ALA A 402 12.34 3.73 9.52
C ALA A 402 11.40 4.93 9.76
N GLU A 403 11.93 6.13 10.00
CA GLU A 403 11.14 7.34 10.33
C GLU A 403 10.88 8.23 9.12
N SER A 404 11.71 8.15 8.07
CA SER A 404 11.49 8.81 6.78
C SER A 404 10.10 8.50 6.23
N ILE A 405 9.43 9.53 5.70
CA ILE A 405 8.05 9.43 5.19
C ILE A 405 8.02 9.64 3.67
N ARG A 406 7.22 8.82 2.98
CA ARG A 406 6.70 9.11 1.63
C ARG A 406 5.21 9.34 1.66
N GLU A 407 4.80 10.46 1.10
CA GLU A 407 3.40 10.86 1.05
C GLU A 407 2.83 10.68 -0.37
N LEU A 408 1.82 9.82 -0.49
CA LEU A 408 1.09 9.61 -1.72
C LEU A 408 -0.19 10.45 -1.70
N ASN A 409 -0.04 11.71 -2.11
CA ASN A 409 -1.09 12.73 -2.17
C ASN A 409 -1.48 13.01 -3.63
N LEU A 410 -2.07 11.99 -4.26
CA LEU A 410 -2.58 12.01 -5.64
C LEU A 410 -4.11 12.01 -5.68
N GLY A 411 -4.66 12.55 -6.77
CA GLY A 411 -6.11 12.62 -7.02
C GLY A 411 -6.83 11.28 -6.93
N ALA A 412 -6.17 10.20 -7.35
CA ALA A 412 -6.43 8.86 -6.82
C ALA A 412 -5.20 7.95 -6.93
N PHE A 413 -5.13 6.95 -6.05
CA PHE A 413 -4.18 5.83 -6.13
C PHE A 413 -4.93 4.51 -6.05
N ASN A 414 -4.89 3.68 -7.09
CA ASN A 414 -5.49 2.36 -7.12
C ASN A 414 -4.41 1.28 -7.16
N ASN A 415 -4.49 0.27 -6.29
CA ASN A 415 -3.56 -0.86 -6.29
C ASN A 415 -4.25 -2.15 -6.73
N GLN A 416 -3.81 -2.72 -7.86
CA GLN A 416 -4.26 -3.99 -8.42
C GLN A 416 -3.13 -5.02 -8.51
N GLY A 417 -1.87 -4.57 -8.50
CA GLY A 417 -0.65 -5.40 -8.45
C GLY A 417 -0.07 -5.42 -7.04
N THR A 418 1.25 -5.27 -6.90
CA THR A 418 1.95 -5.31 -5.61
C THR A 418 2.58 -3.97 -5.25
N VAL A 419 2.38 -3.53 -4.01
CA VAL A 419 3.13 -2.44 -3.36
C VAL A 419 4.05 -3.07 -2.31
N ASN A 420 5.36 -2.91 -2.46
CA ASN A 420 6.36 -3.35 -1.50
C ASN A 420 6.90 -2.13 -0.74
N VAL A 421 6.83 -2.13 0.59
CA VAL A 421 7.43 -1.09 1.45
C VAL A 421 8.52 -1.77 2.30
N ALA A 422 9.77 -1.65 1.88
CA ALA A 422 10.90 -2.36 2.48
C ALA A 422 11.40 -1.71 3.78
N SER A 423 11.48 -0.38 3.80
CA SER A 423 11.90 0.46 4.93
C SER A 423 11.20 1.81 4.88
N GLY A 424 10.99 2.43 6.05
CA GLY A 424 10.36 3.73 6.20
C GLY A 424 8.83 3.72 6.10
N VAL A 425 8.24 4.91 6.16
CA VAL A 425 6.80 5.11 6.27
C VAL A 425 6.18 5.43 4.90
N LEU A 426 5.34 4.54 4.37
CA LEU A 426 4.41 4.89 3.29
C LEU A 426 3.13 5.46 3.89
N ARG A 427 2.87 6.75 3.68
CA ARG A 427 1.63 7.43 4.02
C ARG A 427 0.79 7.72 2.78
N ILE A 428 -0.42 7.17 2.73
CA ILE A 428 -1.35 7.36 1.61
C ILE A 428 -2.46 8.31 2.07
N TYR A 429 -2.54 9.46 1.41
CA TYR A 429 -3.67 10.41 1.47
C TYR A 429 -4.68 10.13 0.36
N SER A 430 -4.20 9.64 -0.79
CA SER A 430 -5.03 9.40 -1.97
C SER A 430 -6.28 8.55 -1.70
N PRO A 431 -7.45 8.95 -2.23
CA PRO A 431 -8.59 8.04 -2.34
C PRO A 431 -8.29 6.93 -3.35
N GLY A 432 -8.99 5.80 -3.26
CA GLY A 432 -8.81 4.75 -4.27
C GLY A 432 -9.43 3.39 -3.95
N LYS A 433 -9.15 2.45 -4.83
CA LYS A 433 -9.60 1.05 -4.79
C LYS A 433 -8.41 0.11 -4.77
N ASP A 434 -8.49 -0.89 -3.92
CA ASP A 434 -7.44 -1.86 -3.66
C ASP A 434 -7.96 -3.27 -3.93
N THR A 435 -7.38 -3.94 -4.92
CA THR A 435 -7.61 -5.37 -5.25
C THR A 435 -6.29 -6.15 -5.34
N GLY A 436 -5.16 -5.48 -5.08
CA GLY A 436 -3.82 -6.02 -5.14
C GLY A 436 -3.25 -6.37 -3.76
N SER A 437 -1.92 -6.42 -3.68
CA SER A 437 -1.16 -6.73 -2.47
C SER A 437 -0.39 -5.51 -1.94
N TYR A 438 -0.33 -5.40 -0.62
CA TYR A 438 0.61 -4.57 0.12
C TYR A 438 1.51 -5.50 0.95
N VAL A 439 2.83 -5.40 0.77
CA VAL A 439 3.85 -6.18 1.48
C VAL A 439 4.75 -5.20 2.23
N VAL A 440 4.80 -5.29 3.55
CA VAL A 440 5.46 -4.30 4.42
C VAL A 440 6.51 -4.96 5.30
N GLY A 441 7.76 -4.50 5.15
CA GLY A 441 8.93 -4.97 5.88
C GLY A 441 8.92 -4.58 7.37
N ARG A 442 9.82 -5.19 8.13
CA ARG A 442 9.94 -4.97 9.59
C ARG A 442 10.34 -3.54 9.95
N ASP A 443 11.17 -2.93 9.12
CA ASP A 443 11.70 -1.57 9.32
C ASP A 443 10.87 -0.53 8.54
N ALA A 444 9.62 -0.89 8.19
CA ALA A 444 8.66 -0.08 7.46
C ALA A 444 7.34 0.08 8.21
N THR A 445 6.50 1.03 7.76
CA THR A 445 5.13 1.23 8.27
C THR A 445 4.21 1.66 7.13
N LEU A 446 2.98 1.15 7.12
CA LEU A 446 1.91 1.56 6.20
C LEU A 446 0.88 2.41 6.95
N GLN A 447 0.66 3.64 6.47
CA GLN A 447 -0.28 4.60 7.06
C GLN A 447 -1.31 5.03 6.00
N PHE A 448 -2.58 5.03 6.38
CA PHE A 448 -3.66 5.71 5.65
C PHE A 448 -4.08 6.93 6.47
N TYR A 449 -4.03 8.12 5.87
CA TYR A 449 -4.19 9.39 6.59
C TYR A 449 -5.16 10.30 5.83
N ASP A 450 -6.25 10.71 6.47
CA ASP A 450 -7.39 11.43 5.86
C ASP A 450 -7.96 10.75 4.58
N ALA A 451 -7.64 9.47 4.37
CA ALA A 451 -7.79 8.79 3.08
C ALA A 451 -9.14 8.09 2.93
N LYS A 452 -9.56 7.85 1.68
CA LYS A 452 -10.79 7.11 1.36
C LYS A 452 -10.50 5.85 0.56
N ARG A 453 -10.38 4.70 1.24
CA ARG A 453 -9.98 3.42 0.64
C ARG A 453 -11.12 2.41 0.54
N LEU A 454 -11.18 1.70 -0.58
CA LEU A 454 -12.01 0.51 -0.76
C LEU A 454 -11.12 -0.71 -1.02
N PHE A 455 -10.89 -1.50 0.02
CA PHE A 455 -10.29 -2.83 -0.11
C PHE A 455 -11.37 -3.81 -0.61
N LYS A 456 -11.07 -4.54 -1.69
CA LYS A 456 -11.97 -5.47 -2.36
C LYS A 456 -11.16 -6.68 -2.88
N GLY A 457 -10.98 -7.68 -2.02
CA GLY A 457 -10.07 -8.80 -2.30
C GLY A 457 -8.60 -8.41 -2.24
N ALA A 458 -8.27 -7.35 -1.50
CA ALA A 458 -6.88 -6.97 -1.29
C ALA A 458 -6.18 -7.92 -0.30
N THR A 459 -4.86 -7.96 -0.35
CA THR A 459 -4.01 -8.62 0.66
C THR A 459 -3.10 -7.57 1.30
N ILE A 460 -2.94 -7.61 2.62
CA ILE A 460 -2.00 -6.75 3.36
C ILE A 460 -1.16 -7.61 4.30
N ASP A 461 0.03 -8.00 3.86
CA ASP A 461 1.01 -8.77 4.63
C ASP A 461 2.07 -7.80 5.19
N SER A 462 2.16 -7.70 6.51
CA SER A 462 2.90 -6.64 7.19
C SER A 462 3.59 -7.16 8.43
N LEU A 463 4.92 -7.04 8.47
CA LEU A 463 5.72 -7.36 9.65
C LEU A 463 5.63 -6.29 10.76
N SER A 464 4.94 -5.18 10.48
CA SER A 464 4.81 -4.00 11.34
C SER A 464 3.34 -3.56 11.48
N PRO A 465 3.00 -2.71 12.46
CA PRO A 465 1.65 -2.16 12.60
C PRO A 465 1.20 -1.36 11.37
N ILE A 466 -0.11 -1.36 11.11
CA ILE A 466 -0.75 -0.53 10.09
C ILE A 466 -1.58 0.53 10.80
N SER A 467 -1.46 1.80 10.42
CA SER A 467 -2.29 2.87 10.99
C SER A 467 -3.34 3.42 10.03
N PHE A 468 -4.54 3.65 10.56
CA PHE A 468 -5.64 4.32 9.90
C PHE A 468 -5.97 5.57 10.72
N VAL A 469 -5.58 6.73 10.22
CA VAL A 469 -5.81 8.04 10.84
C VAL A 469 -6.86 8.81 10.03
N ASN A 470 -7.94 9.26 10.67
CA ASN A 470 -9.04 10.06 10.10
C ASN A 470 -9.69 9.51 8.80
N SER A 471 -9.46 8.25 8.46
CA SER A 471 -9.71 7.70 7.13
C SER A 471 -11.09 7.03 7.01
N ASP A 472 -11.75 7.18 5.87
CA ASP A 472 -12.96 6.40 5.52
C ASP A 472 -12.54 5.11 4.81
N ILE A 473 -12.54 4.01 5.56
CA ILE A 473 -12.10 2.70 5.10
C ILE A 473 -13.32 1.81 4.88
N THR A 474 -13.35 1.11 3.75
CA THR A 474 -14.35 0.07 3.47
C THR A 474 -13.65 -1.21 3.04
N VAL A 475 -13.93 -2.30 3.74
CA VAL A 475 -13.36 -3.64 3.49
C VAL A 475 -14.44 -4.55 2.92
N ARG A 476 -14.14 -5.21 1.80
CA ARG A 476 -15.06 -6.12 1.08
C ARG A 476 -14.37 -7.33 0.43
N HIS A 477 -15.18 -8.32 0.04
CA HIS A 477 -14.84 -9.47 -0.81
C HIS A 477 -13.56 -10.18 -0.37
N ASP A 478 -13.59 -10.86 0.78
CA ASP A 478 -12.50 -11.71 1.25
C ASP A 478 -11.11 -11.03 1.30
N THR A 479 -11.10 -9.72 1.58
CA THR A 479 -9.85 -8.98 1.88
C THR A 479 -9.17 -9.60 3.09
N THR A 480 -7.88 -9.92 2.97
CA THR A 480 -7.09 -10.53 4.05
C THR A 480 -5.99 -9.60 4.53
N THR A 481 -5.61 -9.74 5.80
CA THR A 481 -4.45 -9.07 6.36
C THR A 481 -3.73 -9.98 7.35
N ASN A 482 -2.41 -9.91 7.33
CA ASN A 482 -1.50 -10.50 8.30
C ASN A 482 -0.63 -9.35 8.82
N ALA A 483 -1.06 -8.71 9.90
CA ALA A 483 -0.36 -7.59 10.51
C ALA A 483 -0.43 -7.71 12.03
N PRO A 484 0.66 -7.42 12.77
CA PRO A 484 0.72 -7.61 14.23
C PRO A 484 -0.29 -6.71 14.97
N SER A 485 -0.53 -5.50 14.48
CA SER A 485 -1.55 -4.60 15.05
C SER A 485 -2.16 -3.70 13.99
N TRP A 486 -3.46 -3.42 14.13
CA TRP A 486 -4.11 -2.27 13.50
C TRP A 486 -4.24 -1.13 14.50
N ILE A 487 -3.81 0.07 14.13
CA ILE A 487 -3.94 1.30 14.92
C ILE A 487 -5.02 2.16 14.28
N ILE A 488 -6.04 2.55 15.05
CA ILE A 488 -7.26 3.20 14.55
C ILE A 488 -7.52 4.45 15.39
N ASP A 489 -7.31 5.61 14.77
CA ASP A 489 -7.61 6.92 15.36
C ASP A 489 -8.38 7.80 14.36
N GLY A 490 -9.46 8.45 14.80
CA GLY A 490 -10.39 9.23 13.99
C GLY A 490 -11.16 8.46 12.90
N SER A 491 -10.69 7.28 12.51
CA SER A 491 -11.08 6.58 11.29
C SER A 491 -12.44 5.91 11.37
N LYS A 492 -13.09 5.82 10.20
CA LYS A 492 -14.40 5.20 9.99
C LYS A 492 -14.23 3.94 9.15
N ILE A 493 -14.12 2.79 9.81
CA ILE A 493 -13.94 1.49 9.15
C ILE A 493 -15.30 0.80 9.01
N ARG A 494 -15.65 0.39 7.78
CA ARG A 494 -16.79 -0.47 7.49
C ARG A 494 -16.33 -1.85 7.03
N LEU A 495 -16.70 -2.88 7.78
CA LEU A 495 -16.38 -4.28 7.49
C LEU A 495 -17.65 -4.99 7.00
N PHE A 496 -17.71 -5.37 5.72
CA PHE A 496 -18.89 -6.06 5.16
C PHE A 496 -18.77 -7.58 5.18
N ASP A 497 -17.54 -8.09 5.17
CA ASP A 497 -17.21 -9.50 5.09
C ASP A 497 -16.42 -9.93 6.34
N ASN A 498 -16.10 -11.23 6.45
CA ASN A 498 -15.37 -11.76 7.60
C ASN A 498 -13.91 -11.29 7.62
N LEU A 499 -13.40 -10.88 8.78
CA LEU A 499 -12.02 -10.42 8.94
C LEU A 499 -11.41 -10.98 10.23
N THR A 500 -10.19 -11.53 10.12
CA THR A 500 -9.33 -11.81 11.27
C THR A 500 -8.27 -10.71 11.35
N LEU A 501 -8.01 -10.20 12.55
CA LEU A 501 -6.85 -9.35 12.87
C LEU A 501 -6.08 -9.96 14.06
N ALA A 502 -4.85 -9.49 14.29
CA ALA A 502 -4.11 -9.77 15.52
C ALA A 502 -4.54 -8.79 16.64
N ASP A 503 -3.69 -7.84 17.04
CA ASP A 503 -4.06 -6.78 17.99
C ASP A 503 -4.82 -5.64 17.30
N VAL A 504 -5.64 -4.91 18.07
CA VAL A 504 -6.22 -3.63 17.65
C VAL A 504 -6.01 -2.58 18.74
N GLN A 505 -5.50 -1.42 18.35
CA GLN A 505 -5.48 -0.21 19.16
C GLN A 505 -6.56 0.74 18.61
N PHE A 506 -7.59 1.06 19.42
CA PHE A 506 -8.72 1.89 19.02
C PHE A 506 -8.88 3.06 19.99
N SER A 507 -8.37 4.22 19.59
CA SER A 507 -8.39 5.45 20.39
C SER A 507 -9.57 6.34 20.06
N SER A 508 -9.95 6.45 18.79
CA SER A 508 -11.15 7.19 18.37
C SER A 508 -11.62 6.80 16.97
N GLY A 509 -12.83 7.22 16.59
CA GLY A 509 -13.46 6.87 15.32
C GLY A 509 -14.63 5.89 15.47
N ILE A 510 -14.92 5.13 14.41
CA ILE A 510 -16.03 4.16 14.35
C ILE A 510 -15.59 2.90 13.61
N ILE A 511 -15.71 1.73 14.24
CA ILE A 511 -15.75 0.44 13.55
C ILE A 511 -17.23 0.06 13.39
N ASN A 512 -17.68 -0.13 12.14
CA ASN A 512 -19.03 -0.55 11.79
C ASN A 512 -18.97 -1.89 11.05
N ASN A 513 -19.30 -2.95 11.77
CA ASN A 513 -19.16 -4.33 11.32
C ASN A 513 -20.52 -4.92 10.90
N PHE A 514 -20.55 -5.56 9.73
CA PHE A 514 -21.69 -6.30 9.20
C PHE A 514 -21.38 -7.81 9.02
N GLY A 515 -20.09 -8.19 9.01
CA GLY A 515 -19.61 -9.57 8.91
C GLY A 515 -19.26 -10.18 10.27
N ASN A 516 -18.25 -11.06 10.33
CA ASN A 516 -17.63 -11.52 11.58
C ASN A 516 -16.23 -10.90 11.72
N LEU A 517 -16.02 -10.05 12.72
CA LEU A 517 -14.70 -9.52 13.09
C LEU A 517 -14.15 -10.34 14.25
N ARG A 518 -13.01 -10.99 14.03
CA ARG A 518 -12.31 -11.81 15.03
C ARG A 518 -10.92 -11.27 15.31
N LEU A 519 -10.58 -11.05 16.57
CA LEU A 519 -9.21 -10.75 17.01
C LEU A 519 -8.57 -12.02 17.56
N THR A 520 -7.32 -12.29 17.16
CA THR A 520 -6.45 -13.30 17.80
C THR A 520 -5.54 -12.71 18.87
N GLY A 521 -5.32 -11.39 18.84
CA GLY A 521 -4.69 -10.63 19.90
C GLY A 521 -5.71 -9.85 20.73
N ALA A 522 -5.23 -8.81 21.40
CA ALA A 522 -6.01 -7.98 22.30
C ALA A 522 -6.70 -6.80 21.59
N LEU A 523 -7.91 -6.46 22.04
CA LEU A 523 -8.50 -5.15 21.80
C LEU A 523 -8.05 -4.18 22.91
N ASN A 524 -7.29 -3.15 22.54
CA ASN A 524 -6.96 -2.02 23.39
C ASN A 524 -7.89 -0.85 23.02
N TRP A 525 -8.89 -0.57 23.85
CA TRP A 525 -9.99 0.34 23.49
C TRP A 525 -10.14 1.48 24.49
N SER A 526 -9.74 2.69 24.08
CA SER A 526 -9.81 3.91 24.89
C SER A 526 -10.80 4.95 24.38
N GLY A 527 -11.34 4.81 23.17
CA GLY A 527 -12.41 5.68 22.68
C GLY A 527 -13.01 5.28 21.33
N GLY A 528 -13.93 6.10 20.83
CA GLY A 528 -14.70 5.79 19.61
C GLY A 528 -15.88 4.84 19.83
N ALA A 529 -16.41 4.28 18.73
CA ALA A 529 -17.60 3.43 18.75
C ALA A 529 -17.40 2.09 18.01
N LEU A 530 -17.77 0.99 18.67
CA LEU A 530 -18.01 -0.31 18.02
C LEU A 530 -19.50 -0.41 17.67
N SER A 531 -19.83 -0.79 16.43
CA SER A 531 -21.19 -0.67 15.90
C SER A 531 -21.51 -1.66 14.79
N GLY A 532 -22.79 -1.76 14.41
CA GLY A 532 -23.26 -2.57 13.29
C GLY A 532 -23.85 -3.92 13.69
N THR A 533 -24.36 -4.65 12.70
CA THR A 533 -25.14 -5.90 12.87
C THR A 533 -24.27 -7.16 12.88
N GLY A 534 -22.99 -7.03 12.59
CA GLY A 534 -22.02 -8.12 12.52
C GLY A 534 -21.63 -8.68 13.88
N ASN A 535 -21.07 -9.89 13.87
CA ASN A 535 -20.57 -10.52 15.09
C ASN A 535 -19.14 -10.05 15.40
N TYR A 536 -18.85 -9.90 16.70
CA TYR A 536 -17.53 -9.53 17.22
C TYR A 536 -17.01 -10.69 18.09
N GLN A 537 -15.74 -11.05 17.91
CA GLN A 537 -15.08 -12.15 18.62
C GLN A 537 -13.69 -11.67 19.09
N PHE A 538 -13.54 -11.44 20.39
CA PHE A 538 -12.27 -11.03 21.00
C PHE A 538 -11.72 -12.21 21.80
N ASN A 539 -10.72 -12.92 21.27
CA ASN A 539 -10.32 -14.23 21.79
C ASN A 539 -9.20 -14.18 22.85
N ASN A 540 -8.52 -13.04 23.00
CA ASN A 540 -7.31 -12.91 23.82
C ASN A 540 -7.09 -11.47 24.31
N GLY A 541 -8.04 -10.94 25.09
CA GLY A 541 -7.92 -9.64 25.77
C GLY A 541 -8.87 -8.54 25.27
N PHE A 542 -9.43 -7.78 26.21
CA PHE A 542 -10.40 -6.71 25.99
C PHE A 542 -10.13 -5.56 26.99
N ALA A 543 -9.02 -4.85 26.78
CA ALA A 543 -8.58 -3.73 27.61
C ALA A 543 -9.43 -2.47 27.31
N TYR A 544 -10.63 -2.42 27.88
CA TYR A 544 -11.55 -1.29 27.78
C TYR A 544 -11.27 -0.22 28.85
N THR A 545 -10.97 1.00 28.40
CA THR A 545 -10.86 2.21 29.25
C THR A 545 -11.79 3.35 28.83
N GLY A 546 -12.37 3.28 27.62
CA GLY A 546 -13.32 4.27 27.13
C GLY A 546 -13.85 3.95 25.73
N GLY A 547 -15.01 4.51 25.37
CA GLY A 547 -15.69 4.28 24.10
C GLY A 547 -17.18 3.98 24.26
N SER A 548 -17.83 3.50 23.20
CA SER A 548 -19.25 3.15 23.21
C SER A 548 -19.55 1.89 22.38
N LEU A 549 -20.33 0.96 22.95
CA LEU A 549 -20.71 -0.30 22.28
C LEU A 549 -22.16 -0.24 21.78
N SER A 550 -22.29 0.12 20.50
CA SER A 550 -23.56 0.24 19.75
C SER A 550 -23.70 -0.86 18.69
N ALA A 551 -23.11 -2.03 18.94
CA ALA A 551 -23.26 -3.21 18.08
C ALA A 551 -24.56 -3.94 18.40
N THR A 552 -25.24 -4.44 17.36
CA THR A 552 -26.52 -5.18 17.46
C THR A 552 -26.37 -6.66 17.09
N GLY A 553 -25.19 -7.08 16.63
CA GLY A 553 -24.85 -8.49 16.42
C GLY A 553 -24.51 -9.23 17.73
N SER A 554 -23.86 -10.39 17.60
CA SER A 554 -23.42 -11.19 18.76
C SER A 554 -21.99 -10.81 19.15
N LEU A 555 -21.71 -10.72 20.44
CA LEU A 555 -20.39 -10.43 20.99
C LEU A 555 -19.89 -11.62 21.81
N ALA A 556 -18.68 -12.09 21.48
CA ALA A 556 -17.92 -13.04 22.29
C ALA A 556 -16.62 -12.36 22.77
N ILE A 557 -16.33 -12.47 24.06
CA ILE A 557 -15.12 -11.93 24.70
C ILE A 557 -14.49 -13.02 25.55
N LYS A 558 -13.18 -13.20 25.40
CA LYS A 558 -12.33 -13.96 26.30
C LYS A 558 -11.12 -13.11 26.65
N ASP A 559 -10.93 -12.88 27.95
CA ASP A 559 -9.82 -12.08 28.48
C ASP A 559 -9.08 -12.87 29.56
N ASP A 560 -7.87 -13.31 29.27
CA ASP A 560 -7.02 -14.06 30.20
C ASP A 560 -6.14 -13.15 31.07
N SER A 561 -6.26 -11.81 30.95
CA SER A 561 -5.31 -10.85 31.56
C SER A 561 -5.65 -10.39 32.99
N GLY A 562 -6.86 -10.70 33.50
CA GLY A 562 -7.16 -10.69 34.94
C GLY A 562 -8.36 -9.85 35.40
N LEU A 563 -8.71 -8.76 34.70
CA LEU A 563 -9.92 -7.98 35.00
C LEU A 563 -10.63 -7.58 33.70
N LEU A 564 -11.78 -8.21 33.42
CA LEU A 564 -12.63 -7.88 32.29
C LEU A 564 -13.66 -6.81 32.67
N VAL A 565 -13.51 -5.59 32.12
CA VAL A 565 -14.48 -4.50 32.29
C VAL A 565 -15.46 -4.48 31.13
N LEU A 566 -16.75 -4.65 31.42
CA LEU A 566 -17.81 -4.67 30.41
C LEU A 566 -18.52 -3.30 30.33
N PRO A 567 -18.49 -2.62 29.17
CA PRO A 567 -19.21 -1.36 28.95
C PRO A 567 -20.71 -1.57 28.79
N THR A 568 -21.47 -0.47 28.86
CA THR A 568 -22.89 -0.42 28.47
C THR A 568 -23.11 -0.97 27.06
N MET A 569 -24.05 -1.90 26.89
CA MET A 569 -24.40 -2.53 25.63
C MET A 569 -25.90 -2.36 25.35
N SER A 570 -26.27 -1.40 24.52
CA SER A 570 -27.67 -0.93 24.44
C SER A 570 -28.64 -1.87 23.73
N SER A 571 -28.16 -2.77 22.85
CA SER A 571 -29.01 -3.42 21.84
C SER A 571 -28.39 -4.69 21.19
N ILE A 572 -27.46 -5.36 21.87
CA ILE A 572 -26.78 -6.56 21.35
C ILE A 572 -27.74 -7.74 21.07
N LYS A 573 -27.33 -8.67 20.21
CA LYS A 573 -28.05 -9.93 20.00
C LYS A 573 -27.78 -10.93 21.11
N ARG A 574 -26.50 -11.16 21.42
CA ARG A 574 -26.04 -12.01 22.52
C ARG A 574 -24.69 -11.52 23.04
N LEU A 575 -24.42 -11.78 24.32
CA LEU A 575 -23.09 -11.68 24.92
C LEU A 575 -22.65 -13.05 25.45
N ALA A 576 -21.43 -13.45 25.14
CA ALA A 576 -20.65 -14.41 25.91
C ALA A 576 -19.36 -13.70 26.36
N ALA A 577 -19.09 -13.66 27.66
CA ALA A 577 -17.91 -13.03 28.22
C ALA A 577 -17.23 -13.99 29.22
N GLU A 578 -15.95 -14.21 29.04
CA GLU A 578 -15.10 -15.06 29.88
C GLU A 578 -13.90 -14.24 30.39
N SER A 579 -13.72 -14.19 31.71
CA SER A 579 -12.57 -13.58 32.36
C SER A 579 -11.74 -14.66 33.07
N GLY A 580 -10.42 -14.65 32.82
CA GLY A 580 -9.42 -15.43 33.55
C GLY A 580 -9.21 -14.96 35.00
N GLY A 581 -9.88 -13.87 35.41
CA GLY A 581 -9.97 -13.41 36.79
C GLY A 581 -11.32 -12.74 37.05
N ASP A 582 -11.29 -11.51 37.55
CA ASP A 582 -12.48 -10.75 37.93
C ASP A 582 -13.24 -10.23 36.71
N MET A 583 -14.53 -9.98 36.86
CA MET A 583 -15.37 -9.33 35.85
C MET A 583 -16.17 -8.20 36.48
N ARG A 584 -16.14 -7.01 35.86
CA ARG A 584 -16.82 -5.81 36.35
C ARG A 584 -17.76 -5.22 35.32
N LEU A 585 -19.02 -4.99 35.70
CA LEU A 585 -19.99 -4.25 34.89
C LEU A 585 -19.82 -2.74 35.13
N SER A 586 -19.69 -1.95 34.06
CA SER A 586 -19.64 -0.48 34.15
C SER A 586 -20.89 0.21 33.59
N GLY A 587 -21.92 -0.54 33.20
CA GLY A 587 -23.21 -0.02 32.72
C GLY A 587 -24.09 -1.11 32.11
N ASP A 588 -25.35 -0.76 31.83
CA ASP A 588 -26.42 -1.71 31.46
C ASP A 588 -26.12 -2.55 30.21
N ILE A 589 -26.49 -3.84 30.26
CA ILE A 589 -26.34 -4.79 29.14
C ILE A 589 -27.74 -5.27 28.74
N ASN A 590 -28.14 -4.93 27.52
CA ASN A 590 -29.45 -5.23 26.95
C ASN A 590 -29.32 -6.13 25.72
N ALA A 591 -29.76 -7.38 25.85
CA ALA A 591 -29.71 -8.41 24.83
C ALA A 591 -31.09 -8.79 24.28
N SER A 592 -31.15 -9.06 22.98
CA SER A 592 -32.37 -9.40 22.23
C SER A 592 -32.50 -10.88 21.85
N GLY A 593 -31.49 -11.71 22.08
CA GLY A 593 -31.45 -13.13 21.71
C GLY A 593 -32.33 -14.04 22.55
N LYS A 594 -32.62 -15.23 22.01
CA LYS A 594 -33.36 -16.31 22.70
C LYS A 594 -32.44 -17.21 23.51
N GLY A 595 -33.00 -17.88 24.53
CA GLY A 595 -32.26 -18.80 25.41
C GLY A 595 -31.21 -18.05 26.24
N ASN A 596 -30.02 -18.63 26.40
CA ASN A 596 -28.87 -17.93 26.98
C ASN A 596 -28.52 -16.71 26.10
N ALA A 597 -28.95 -15.52 26.51
CA ALA A 597 -28.80 -14.27 25.76
C ALA A 597 -27.59 -13.47 26.25
N ILE A 598 -27.32 -13.53 27.55
CA ILE A 598 -26.12 -13.00 28.21
C ILE A 598 -25.51 -14.15 29.01
N VAL A 599 -24.22 -14.41 28.80
CA VAL A 599 -23.46 -15.46 29.50
C VAL A 599 -22.18 -14.82 30.01
N LEU A 600 -22.04 -14.72 31.32
CA LEU A 600 -20.90 -14.10 32.00
C LEU A 600 -20.17 -15.17 32.82
N THR A 601 -18.85 -15.26 32.68
CA THR A 601 -18.01 -16.26 33.36
C THR A 601 -16.81 -15.54 33.99
N ALA A 602 -16.81 -15.40 35.31
CA ALA A 602 -15.66 -14.89 36.07
C ALA A 602 -14.90 -16.05 36.73
N ALA A 603 -13.59 -16.10 36.56
CA ALA A 603 -12.73 -17.04 37.29
C ALA A 603 -12.30 -16.50 38.68
N GLY A 604 -12.60 -15.23 38.96
CA GLY A 604 -12.54 -14.58 40.26
C GLY A 604 -13.90 -14.01 40.68
N GLN A 605 -13.93 -12.74 41.05
CA GLN A 605 -15.10 -11.99 41.52
C GLN A 605 -16.00 -11.51 40.38
N PHE A 606 -17.31 -11.42 40.64
CA PHE A 606 -18.25 -10.68 39.79
C PHE A 606 -18.69 -9.38 40.48
N ASP A 607 -18.29 -8.24 39.91
CA ASP A 607 -18.55 -6.89 40.43
C ASP A 607 -19.60 -6.14 39.59
N ASN A 608 -20.77 -5.91 40.19
CA ASN A 608 -21.80 -4.99 39.72
C ASN A 608 -22.07 -3.87 40.75
N SER A 609 -21.04 -3.37 41.43
CA SER A 609 -21.10 -2.19 42.31
C SER A 609 -21.71 -0.95 41.65
N ALA A 610 -21.66 -0.86 40.31
CA ALA A 610 -22.30 0.18 39.51
C ALA A 610 -23.84 0.09 39.45
N GLY A 611 -24.44 -1.04 39.87
CA GLY A 611 -25.89 -1.25 39.82
C GLY A 611 -26.47 -1.43 38.42
N ALA A 612 -25.68 -1.93 37.46
CA ALA A 612 -26.08 -2.10 36.08
C ALA A 612 -27.14 -3.19 35.91
N ALA A 613 -28.10 -2.96 35.01
CA ALA A 613 -29.14 -3.91 34.66
C ALA A 613 -28.68 -4.92 33.58
N LEU A 614 -28.97 -6.20 33.79
CA LEU A 614 -28.88 -7.25 32.76
C LEU A 614 -30.29 -7.53 32.21
N THR A 615 -30.57 -7.07 30.99
CA THR A 615 -31.86 -7.24 30.32
C THR A 615 -31.75 -8.26 29.19
N ALA A 616 -32.59 -9.30 29.20
CA ALA A 616 -32.57 -10.39 28.22
C ALA A 616 -33.96 -10.59 27.60
N ASN A 617 -34.41 -9.65 26.76
CA ASN A 617 -35.83 -9.47 26.36
C ASN A 617 -36.54 -10.72 25.79
N ASN A 618 -35.81 -11.67 25.21
CA ASN A 618 -36.37 -12.90 24.61
C ASN A 618 -35.76 -14.18 25.21
N GLY A 619 -35.05 -14.10 26.35
CA GLY A 619 -34.24 -15.17 26.90
C GLY A 619 -33.87 -14.93 28.37
N ARG A 620 -32.66 -15.34 28.74
CA ARG A 620 -32.12 -15.20 30.11
C ARG A 620 -30.68 -14.70 30.12
N TRP A 621 -30.26 -14.18 31.27
CA TRP A 621 -28.84 -14.08 31.62
C TRP A 621 -28.41 -15.23 32.55
N LEU A 622 -27.18 -15.68 32.39
CA LEU A 622 -26.49 -16.61 33.30
C LEU A 622 -25.15 -16.00 33.70
N ILE A 623 -24.83 -16.06 35.00
CA ILE A 623 -23.54 -15.63 35.54
C ILE A 623 -22.90 -16.82 36.27
N PHE A 624 -21.66 -17.15 35.92
CA PHE A 624 -20.80 -18.04 36.69
C PHE A 624 -19.72 -17.23 37.41
N SER A 625 -19.49 -17.51 38.69
CA SER A 625 -18.32 -17.03 39.44
C SER A 625 -17.78 -18.09 40.40
N THR A 626 -16.72 -17.79 41.15
CA THR A 626 -16.14 -18.75 42.10
C THR A 626 -17.02 -18.99 43.33
N ASN A 627 -17.49 -17.93 43.98
CA ASN A 627 -18.03 -17.97 45.33
C ASN A 627 -18.96 -16.75 45.54
N PRO A 628 -20.19 -16.91 46.10
CA PRO A 628 -21.11 -15.79 46.31
C PRO A 628 -20.57 -14.70 47.26
N SER A 629 -19.78 -15.04 48.28
CA SER A 629 -19.26 -14.02 49.23
C SER A 629 -18.34 -12.98 48.59
N ASP A 630 -17.83 -13.30 47.40
CA ASP A 630 -16.81 -12.55 46.71
C ASP A 630 -17.41 -11.72 45.55
N ASN A 631 -18.75 -11.71 45.43
CA ASN A 631 -19.49 -10.99 44.39
C ASN A 631 -20.19 -9.73 44.94
N GLN A 632 -20.47 -8.77 44.05
CA GLN A 632 -21.41 -7.68 44.30
C GLN A 632 -22.49 -7.69 43.21
N LEU A 633 -23.72 -8.11 43.53
CA LEU A 633 -24.77 -8.30 42.51
C LEU A 633 -25.45 -7.01 42.03
N GLY A 634 -25.28 -5.88 42.72
CA GLY A 634 -25.81 -4.57 42.29
C GLY A 634 -27.34 -4.47 42.22
N GLY A 635 -28.08 -5.37 42.86
CA GLY A 635 -29.54 -5.47 42.76
C GLY A 635 -30.05 -6.40 41.64
N LEU A 636 -29.15 -7.10 40.92
CA LEU A 636 -29.56 -8.20 40.05
C LEU A 636 -30.22 -9.32 40.87
N SER A 637 -31.39 -9.76 40.42
CA SER A 637 -32.16 -10.85 41.04
C SER A 637 -32.30 -12.01 40.06
N ALA A 638 -31.87 -13.20 40.49
CA ALA A 638 -31.93 -14.43 39.70
C ALA A 638 -33.19 -15.25 40.05
N ASN A 639 -33.63 -16.08 39.11
CA ASN A 639 -34.71 -17.04 39.33
C ASN A 639 -34.20 -18.31 40.02
N PHE A 640 -32.91 -18.65 39.85
CA PHE A 640 -32.25 -19.74 40.56
C PHE A 640 -30.78 -19.42 40.85
N LYS A 641 -30.20 -20.13 41.83
CA LYS A 641 -28.76 -20.24 42.04
C LYS A 641 -28.35 -21.70 42.23
N HIS A 642 -27.08 -22.06 41.99
CA HIS A 642 -26.56 -23.42 42.23
C HIS A 642 -25.06 -23.46 42.54
N TYR A 643 -24.65 -24.42 43.37
CA TYR A 643 -23.28 -24.65 43.82
C TYR A 643 -22.65 -25.92 43.20
N GLY A 644 -21.31 -26.01 43.20
CA GLY A 644 -20.56 -27.16 42.68
C GLY A 644 -20.47 -27.23 41.15
N CYS A 645 -20.44 -26.08 40.47
CA CYS A 645 -20.38 -25.97 39.01
C CYS A 645 -18.97 -25.67 38.46
N SER A 646 -18.71 -26.04 37.22
CA SER A 646 -17.51 -25.70 36.45
C SER A 646 -17.94 -25.00 35.17
N GLY A 647 -18.14 -23.68 35.23
CA GLY A 647 -18.91 -22.95 34.23
C GLY A 647 -20.38 -23.36 34.30
N PHE A 648 -20.99 -23.66 33.15
CA PHE A 648 -22.41 -24.00 33.02
C PHE A 648 -22.68 -25.52 33.07
N ILE A 649 -21.80 -26.27 33.72
CA ILE A 649 -21.91 -27.73 33.95
C ILE A 649 -21.76 -27.96 35.45
N CYS A 650 -22.69 -28.67 36.09
CA CYS A 650 -22.69 -28.90 37.54
C CYS A 650 -22.64 -30.40 37.86
N ASN A 651 -21.64 -30.82 38.64
CA ASN A 651 -21.24 -32.23 38.73
C ASN A 651 -22.14 -33.08 39.66
N ASN A 652 -23.14 -32.46 40.28
CA ASN A 652 -24.09 -33.05 41.22
C ASN A 652 -25.43 -33.46 40.58
N GLY A 653 -25.48 -33.60 39.24
CA GLY A 653 -26.67 -34.03 38.49
C GLY A 653 -27.66 -32.92 38.15
N PHE A 654 -27.31 -31.66 38.40
CA PHE A 654 -28.10 -30.48 38.06
C PHE A 654 -27.84 -30.03 36.62
N ASP A 655 -28.86 -30.02 35.77
CA ASP A 655 -28.78 -29.41 34.43
C ASP A 655 -29.26 -27.95 34.46
N VAL A 656 -28.39 -27.06 34.00
CA VAL A 656 -28.64 -25.62 33.83
C VAL A 656 -29.66 -25.34 32.71
N ASN A 657 -29.81 -26.26 31.76
CA ASN A 657 -30.74 -26.14 30.64
C ASN A 657 -32.20 -26.40 31.05
N ASP A 658 -32.43 -27.23 32.08
CA ASP A 658 -33.76 -27.57 32.60
C ASP A 658 -34.34 -26.50 33.54
N GLN A 659 -33.55 -25.50 33.94
CA GLN A 659 -34.01 -24.39 34.78
C GLN A 659 -34.64 -23.27 33.95
N ASP A 660 -35.67 -22.61 34.48
CA ASP A 660 -36.29 -21.43 33.87
C ASP A 660 -35.72 -20.11 34.43
N GLY A 661 -35.71 -19.07 33.58
CA GLY A 661 -35.31 -17.71 33.98
C GLY A 661 -33.80 -17.52 34.17
N ASN A 662 -33.43 -16.45 34.87
CA ASN A 662 -32.05 -16.01 35.09
C ASN A 662 -31.34 -16.81 36.18
N GLY A 663 -30.03 -17.04 36.04
CA GLY A 663 -29.28 -17.96 36.90
C GLY A 663 -27.93 -17.44 37.40
N LEU A 664 -27.62 -17.76 38.66
CA LEU A 664 -26.30 -17.62 39.28
C LEU A 664 -25.68 -19.02 39.50
N LEU A 665 -24.44 -19.23 39.07
CA LEU A 665 -23.73 -20.51 39.24
C LEU A 665 -22.39 -20.29 39.92
N TYR A 666 -22.03 -21.19 40.83
CA TYR A 666 -20.86 -21.03 41.67
C TYR A 666 -19.95 -22.25 41.63
N LYS A 667 -18.64 -21.99 41.67
CA LYS A 667 -17.60 -23.03 41.73
C LYS A 667 -17.48 -23.69 43.09
N VAL A 668 -17.72 -22.95 44.17
CA VAL A 668 -17.69 -23.48 45.54
C VAL A 668 -18.75 -24.57 45.70
N THR A 669 -18.39 -25.65 46.39
CA THR A 669 -19.33 -26.65 46.93
C THR A 669 -19.38 -26.44 48.45
N PRO A 670 -20.40 -25.74 48.99
CA PRO A 670 -20.50 -25.52 50.42
C PRO A 670 -20.97 -26.80 51.14
N VAL A 671 -20.52 -26.99 52.38
CA VAL A 671 -20.82 -28.17 53.20
C VAL A 671 -21.67 -27.74 54.39
N LEU A 672 -22.87 -28.31 54.52
CA LEU A 672 -23.68 -28.17 55.73
C LEU A 672 -23.22 -29.17 56.80
N THR A 673 -23.01 -28.65 58.00
CA THR A 673 -22.71 -29.42 59.20
C THR A 673 -24.03 -29.87 59.82
N VAL A 674 -24.27 -31.19 59.77
CA VAL A 674 -25.46 -31.89 60.26
C VAL A 674 -25.25 -32.26 61.73
N THR A 675 -26.16 -31.82 62.60
CA THR A 675 -26.13 -32.15 64.04
C THR A 675 -27.44 -32.84 64.41
N PRO A 676 -27.44 -34.09 64.92
CA PRO A 676 -28.65 -34.68 65.46
C PRO A 676 -29.15 -33.90 66.69
N ASP A 677 -30.41 -34.12 67.07
CA ASP A 677 -30.94 -33.65 68.35
C ASP A 677 -30.51 -34.55 69.51
N ALA A 678 -30.44 -33.96 70.71
CA ALA A 678 -30.15 -34.72 71.93
C ALA A 678 -31.42 -35.45 72.39
N VAL A 679 -31.45 -36.77 72.23
CA VAL A 679 -32.61 -37.63 72.52
C VAL A 679 -32.33 -38.52 73.73
N THR A 680 -33.31 -38.63 74.62
CA THR A 680 -33.28 -39.57 75.75
C THR A 680 -34.35 -40.63 75.57
N SER A 681 -33.99 -41.91 75.67
CA SER A 681 -34.89 -43.05 75.57
C SER A 681 -34.61 -44.06 76.68
N HIS A 682 -35.54 -44.97 76.99
CA HIS A 682 -35.22 -46.10 77.87
C HIS A 682 -34.71 -47.31 77.07
N TYR A 683 -34.04 -48.22 77.77
CA TYR A 683 -33.57 -49.48 77.19
C TYR A 683 -34.71 -50.23 76.47
N ARG A 684 -34.52 -50.46 75.16
CA ARG A 684 -35.47 -51.06 74.18
C ARG A 684 -36.60 -50.18 73.66
N ASP A 685 -36.66 -48.89 74.00
CA ASP A 685 -37.54 -47.95 73.27
C ASP A 685 -36.96 -47.65 71.87
N PRO A 686 -37.81 -47.48 70.83
CA PRO A 686 -37.35 -47.00 69.53
C PRO A 686 -36.92 -45.53 69.61
N VAL A 687 -35.79 -45.20 68.99
CA VAL A 687 -35.24 -43.83 68.92
C VAL A 687 -35.29 -43.30 67.48
N THR A 688 -35.54 -42.00 67.33
CA THR A 688 -35.49 -41.28 66.05
C THR A 688 -34.87 -39.92 66.29
N PHE A 689 -33.87 -39.54 65.48
CA PHE A 689 -33.19 -38.26 65.58
C PHE A 689 -33.65 -37.30 64.48
N THR A 690 -33.70 -36.01 64.79
CA THR A 690 -33.93 -34.93 63.83
C THR A 690 -32.65 -34.16 63.54
N ALA A 691 -32.47 -33.74 62.28
CA ALA A 691 -31.26 -33.07 61.83
C ALA A 691 -31.37 -31.54 61.93
N ASN A 692 -30.45 -30.93 62.66
CA ASN A 692 -30.18 -29.50 62.66
C ASN A 692 -29.01 -29.19 61.71
N TYR A 693 -29.08 -28.05 61.01
CA TYR A 693 -28.13 -27.69 59.95
C TYR A 693 -27.45 -26.35 60.24
N THR A 694 -26.13 -26.31 60.09
CA THR A 694 -25.34 -25.07 60.16
C THR A 694 -24.34 -25.00 59.00
N GLY A 695 -23.85 -23.79 58.67
CA GLY A 695 -22.93 -23.58 57.54
C GLY A 695 -23.58 -23.07 56.24
N PHE A 696 -24.82 -22.59 56.27
CA PHE A 696 -25.43 -21.88 55.14
C PHE A 696 -24.64 -20.63 54.77
N ILE A 697 -24.55 -20.34 53.47
CA ILE A 697 -23.89 -19.17 52.89
C ILE A 697 -24.88 -18.35 52.04
N ASP A 698 -24.51 -17.14 51.62
CA ASP A 698 -25.29 -16.32 50.66
C ASP A 698 -26.78 -16.14 51.05
N GLY A 699 -27.03 -15.94 52.34
CA GLY A 699 -28.37 -15.75 52.90
C GLY A 699 -29.27 -16.99 52.89
N ASP A 700 -28.72 -18.19 52.65
CA ASP A 700 -29.51 -19.42 52.58
C ASP A 700 -30.06 -19.90 53.93
N ASP A 701 -31.14 -20.69 53.85
CA ASP A 701 -31.68 -21.50 54.94
C ASP A 701 -32.10 -22.91 54.44
N VAL A 702 -32.72 -23.70 55.31
CA VAL A 702 -33.19 -25.07 54.99
C VAL A 702 -34.17 -25.11 53.79
N VAL A 703 -34.94 -24.05 53.59
CA VAL A 703 -35.97 -23.93 52.54
C VAL A 703 -35.39 -23.43 51.23
N SER A 704 -34.49 -22.44 51.26
CA SER A 704 -33.78 -21.97 50.05
C SER A 704 -32.84 -23.05 49.52
N ALA A 705 -32.07 -23.69 50.40
CA ALA A 705 -31.18 -24.81 50.08
C ALA A 705 -31.92 -26.06 49.57
N GLY A 706 -33.24 -26.13 49.80
CA GLY A 706 -34.10 -27.22 49.35
C GLY A 706 -33.61 -28.57 49.89
N ILE A 707 -33.39 -28.64 51.20
CA ILE A 707 -32.93 -29.86 51.86
C ILE A 707 -34.04 -30.93 51.79
N SER A 708 -33.68 -32.13 51.36
CA SER A 708 -34.60 -33.21 51.05
C SER A 708 -34.00 -34.59 51.33
N GLY A 709 -34.83 -35.63 51.34
CA GLY A 709 -34.44 -36.99 51.73
C GLY A 709 -34.79 -37.28 53.19
N THR A 710 -34.04 -38.18 53.82
CA THR A 710 -34.21 -38.53 55.24
C THR A 710 -32.82 -38.87 55.80
N PRO A 711 -32.35 -38.19 56.86
CA PRO A 711 -31.01 -38.39 57.37
C PRO A 711 -30.88 -39.79 57.98
N ALA A 712 -29.96 -40.59 57.45
CA ALA A 712 -29.53 -41.83 58.03
C ALA A 712 -28.39 -41.55 59.01
N PHE A 713 -28.60 -41.86 60.28
CA PHE A 713 -27.62 -41.74 61.34
C PHE A 713 -27.06 -43.12 61.73
N THR A 714 -25.84 -43.13 62.23
CA THR A 714 -25.18 -44.26 62.89
C THR A 714 -24.81 -43.86 64.31
N SER A 715 -24.74 -44.80 65.25
CA SER A 715 -24.25 -44.52 66.61
C SER A 715 -23.10 -45.44 66.99
N ASP A 716 -22.27 -45.01 67.93
CA ASP A 716 -21.20 -45.82 68.52
C ASP A 716 -21.72 -46.79 69.61
N ALA A 717 -23.03 -46.83 69.81
CA ALA A 717 -23.69 -47.54 70.89
C ALA A 717 -23.39 -49.04 70.91
N THR A 718 -22.84 -49.50 72.02
CA THR A 718 -22.48 -50.92 72.22
C THR A 718 -23.58 -51.70 72.94
N SER A 719 -23.51 -53.03 72.81
CA SER A 719 -24.46 -53.96 73.40
C SER A 719 -23.74 -55.16 74.00
N THR A 720 -24.08 -55.50 75.25
CA THR A 720 -23.50 -56.65 75.96
C THR A 720 -24.40 -57.90 75.97
N VAL A 721 -25.66 -57.81 75.53
CA VAL A 721 -26.62 -58.94 75.53
C VAL A 721 -27.55 -58.93 74.30
N GLU A 722 -27.28 -59.83 73.35
CA GLU A 722 -27.90 -59.96 72.01
C GLU A 722 -27.68 -58.75 71.08
N PRO A 723 -27.50 -58.96 69.76
CA PRO A 723 -27.26 -57.85 68.84
C PRO A 723 -28.48 -56.92 68.71
N ASN A 724 -28.21 -55.63 68.49
CA ASN A 724 -29.16 -54.54 68.18
C ASN A 724 -29.87 -53.85 69.36
N TYR A 725 -29.33 -53.86 70.59
CA TYR A 725 -29.84 -53.03 71.70
C TYR A 725 -28.73 -52.24 72.41
N ALA A 726 -28.80 -50.90 72.39
CA ALA A 726 -27.84 -50.07 73.12
C ALA A 726 -27.95 -50.25 74.65
N ASP A 727 -26.82 -50.38 75.32
CA ASP A 727 -26.75 -50.44 76.79
C ASP A 727 -26.96 -49.04 77.44
N GLU A 728 -27.20 -49.02 78.76
CA GLU A 728 -27.38 -47.77 79.53
C GLU A 728 -26.12 -46.90 79.47
N GLY A 729 -26.26 -45.64 79.06
CA GLY A 729 -25.10 -44.79 78.80
C GLY A 729 -25.40 -43.53 77.99
N ARG A 730 -24.33 -42.95 77.44
CA ARG A 730 -24.34 -41.81 76.52
C ARG A 730 -23.53 -42.18 75.28
N TRP A 731 -24.12 -42.04 74.11
CA TRP A 731 -23.60 -42.56 72.84
C TRP A 731 -23.57 -41.45 71.79
N ASP A 732 -22.53 -41.46 70.96
CA ASP A 732 -22.36 -40.59 69.80
C ASP A 732 -23.38 -40.95 68.72
N VAL A 733 -23.89 -39.95 68.00
CA VAL A 733 -24.78 -40.16 66.85
C VAL A 733 -24.25 -39.36 65.66
N SER A 734 -23.57 -40.05 64.75
CA SER A 734 -22.95 -39.43 63.59
C SER A 734 -23.86 -39.52 62.34
N TYR A 735 -23.98 -38.43 61.58
CA TYR A 735 -24.66 -38.42 60.28
C TYR A 735 -23.86 -39.23 59.23
N ASN A 736 -24.54 -40.11 58.51
CA ASN A 736 -23.93 -41.01 57.52
C ASN A 736 -24.33 -40.66 56.08
N SER A 737 -25.63 -40.63 55.77
CA SER A 737 -26.11 -40.39 54.39
C SER A 737 -27.60 -40.04 54.33
N GLY A 738 -28.19 -39.96 53.12
CA GLY A 738 -29.64 -39.88 52.92
C GLY A 738 -30.23 -38.49 52.72
N LEU A 739 -29.41 -37.43 52.73
CA LEU A 739 -29.82 -36.06 52.39
C LEU A 739 -29.37 -35.63 50.99
N ALA A 740 -30.15 -34.74 50.38
CA ALA A 740 -29.82 -34.04 49.13
C ALA A 740 -30.25 -32.56 49.23
N SER A 741 -29.49 -31.67 48.59
CA SER A 741 -29.79 -30.23 48.51
C SER A 741 -30.07 -29.83 47.07
N ARG A 742 -31.18 -29.12 46.84
CA ARG A 742 -31.51 -28.53 45.53
C ARG A 742 -30.44 -27.54 45.04
N LEU A 743 -29.80 -26.79 45.94
CA LEU A 743 -28.75 -25.83 45.57
C LEU A 743 -27.35 -26.47 45.45
N GLY A 744 -27.20 -27.77 45.74
CA GLY A 744 -25.90 -28.45 45.63
C GLY A 744 -24.99 -28.30 46.86
N TYR A 745 -25.53 -28.05 48.06
CA TYR A 745 -24.79 -28.25 49.30
C TYR A 745 -24.44 -29.74 49.50
N GLU A 746 -23.21 -30.00 49.94
CA GLU A 746 -22.82 -31.29 50.53
C GLU A 746 -23.18 -31.34 52.02
N PHE A 747 -23.17 -32.54 52.61
CA PHE A 747 -23.53 -32.76 54.02
C PHE A 747 -22.42 -33.51 54.74
N LYS A 748 -22.03 -33.03 55.92
CA LYS A 748 -21.06 -33.69 56.80
C LYS A 748 -21.57 -33.68 58.23
N ASP A 749 -21.26 -34.75 58.95
CA ASP A 749 -21.49 -34.86 60.39
C ASP A 749 -20.78 -33.77 61.24
N ASN A 750 -21.44 -33.38 62.34
CA ASN A 750 -20.89 -32.49 63.35
C ASN A 750 -20.11 -33.25 64.43
N THR A 751 -18.89 -33.68 64.10
CA THR A 751 -17.97 -34.40 65.01
C THR A 751 -17.46 -33.57 66.22
N SER A 752 -18.13 -32.46 66.56
CA SER A 752 -17.92 -31.66 67.78
C SER A 752 -19.17 -31.63 68.67
N SER A 753 -20.33 -32.02 68.14
CA SER A 753 -21.39 -32.63 68.93
C SER A 753 -20.96 -34.07 69.24
N THR A 754 -21.25 -34.54 70.44
CA THR A 754 -21.13 -35.96 70.85
C THR A 754 -22.13 -36.21 71.97
N GLN A 755 -22.48 -37.48 72.23
CA GLN A 755 -23.37 -37.91 73.32
C GLN A 755 -24.84 -37.47 73.17
N GLU A 756 -25.31 -37.37 71.93
CA GLU A 756 -26.68 -37.03 71.54
C GLU A 756 -27.68 -38.01 72.13
N TRP A 757 -27.35 -39.31 72.15
CA TRP A 757 -28.25 -40.34 72.64
C TRP A 757 -27.94 -40.70 74.09
N THR A 758 -28.89 -40.44 74.99
CA THR A 758 -28.85 -40.91 76.38
C THR A 758 -29.82 -42.08 76.58
N VAL A 759 -29.30 -43.25 76.93
CA VAL A 759 -30.11 -44.45 77.22
C VAL A 759 -30.26 -44.61 78.72
N LEU A 760 -31.52 -44.65 79.18
CA LEU A 760 -31.91 -44.80 80.59
C LEU A 760 -32.33 -46.24 80.93
N PRO A 761 -32.26 -46.65 82.22
CA PRO A 761 -32.65 -47.99 82.65
C PRO A 761 -34.15 -48.27 82.43
N PRO A 762 -34.59 -49.55 82.39
CA PRO A 762 -35.95 -49.93 81.98
C PRO A 762 -37.08 -49.30 82.82
N GLN A 763 -38.15 -48.86 82.13
CA GLN A 763 -39.36 -48.34 82.78
C GLN A 763 -40.14 -49.45 83.53
N VAL A 764 -40.16 -49.36 84.86
CA VAL A 764 -40.93 -50.27 85.73
C VAL A 764 -42.41 -49.86 85.70
N ARG A 765 -43.23 -50.59 84.94
CA ARG A 765 -44.69 -50.36 84.88
C ARG A 765 -45.37 -50.68 86.22
N PRO A 766 -46.21 -49.79 86.76
CA PRO A 766 -47.12 -50.12 87.86
C PRO A 766 -48.15 -51.17 87.42
N VAL A 767 -48.45 -52.13 88.30
CA VAL A 767 -49.53 -53.11 88.10
C VAL A 767 -50.87 -52.48 88.53
N PRO A 768 -51.96 -52.60 87.75
CA PRO A 768 -53.28 -52.15 88.17
C PRO A 768 -53.76 -52.88 89.43
N VAL A 769 -54.29 -52.14 90.42
CA VAL A 769 -54.69 -52.71 91.71
C VAL A 769 -56.12 -53.26 91.64
N GLU A 770 -56.22 -54.55 91.26
CA GLU A 770 -57.33 -55.41 91.65
C GLU A 770 -56.81 -56.85 91.88
N VAL A 771 -57.52 -57.64 92.69
CA VAL A 771 -57.11 -58.98 93.14
C VAL A 771 -55.85 -59.04 94.03
N ILE A 772 -55.94 -58.45 95.24
CA ILE A 772 -55.31 -59.02 96.44
C ILE A 772 -56.38 -59.22 97.53
N GLN A 773 -57.28 -60.19 97.32
CA GLN A 773 -58.08 -60.80 98.38
C GLN A 773 -58.24 -62.31 98.14
N GLN A 774 -58.08 -63.08 99.23
CA GLN A 774 -58.03 -64.56 99.33
C GLN A 774 -56.72 -65.20 98.84
N GLY A 775 -56.14 -66.07 99.67
CA GLY A 775 -54.90 -66.81 99.36
C GLY A 775 -54.05 -67.24 100.56
N ILE A 776 -54.08 -66.51 101.70
CA ILE A 776 -53.44 -66.98 102.95
C ILE A 776 -54.38 -67.95 103.67
N LYS A 777 -54.46 -69.15 103.10
CA LYS A 777 -55.03 -70.44 103.55
C LYS A 777 -54.93 -71.37 102.33
N ASP A 778 -54.37 -72.59 102.41
CA ASP A 778 -54.17 -73.42 103.60
C ASP A 778 -52.73 -73.98 103.73
N GLN A 779 -52.29 -74.14 104.98
CA GLN A 779 -51.56 -75.34 105.37
C GLN A 779 -52.54 -76.28 106.09
N GLN A 780 -52.79 -77.48 105.53
CA GLN A 780 -52.74 -78.75 106.27
C GLN A 780 -53.14 -79.94 105.39
N ASN A 781 -52.44 -81.07 105.59
CA ASN A 781 -52.77 -82.44 105.14
C ASN A 781 -52.74 -82.68 103.60
N GLN A 782 -52.37 -83.85 103.06
CA GLN A 782 -51.76 -85.12 103.53
C GLN A 782 -51.18 -85.82 102.25
N VAL A 783 -50.30 -86.83 102.23
CA VAL A 783 -49.82 -87.80 103.24
C VAL A 783 -48.40 -88.32 102.91
N LEU A 784 -47.71 -88.82 103.95
CA LEU A 784 -46.61 -89.82 104.04
C LEU A 784 -45.84 -90.35 102.79
N VAL A 785 -44.51 -90.45 102.94
CA VAL A 785 -43.52 -91.06 102.00
C VAL A 785 -43.30 -92.56 102.28
N ILE A 786 -43.04 -93.41 101.25
CA ILE A 786 -42.22 -94.64 101.37
C ILE A 786 -41.65 -95.19 100.02
N THR A 787 -40.39 -95.64 100.13
CA THR A 787 -39.34 -96.21 99.24
C THR A 787 -39.60 -97.11 97.98
N LYS A 788 -38.70 -96.95 96.97
CA LYS A 788 -37.89 -97.97 96.20
C LYS A 788 -38.55 -98.97 95.19
N PRO A 789 -37.79 -99.63 94.29
CA PRO A 789 -36.58 -99.21 93.53
C PRO A 789 -36.53 -99.71 92.03
N ASP A 790 -35.41 -99.45 91.32
CA ASP A 790 -34.81 -100.20 90.17
C ASP A 790 -35.60 -100.40 88.84
N THR A 791 -35.04 -100.57 87.62
CA THR A 791 -33.82 -100.15 86.85
C THR A 791 -34.01 -100.59 85.36
N LEU A 792 -32.98 -100.45 84.49
CA LEU A 792 -32.76 -101.01 83.10
C LEU A 792 -33.06 -100.08 81.88
N LEU A 793 -32.24 -100.02 80.81
CA LEU A 793 -30.87 -100.56 80.53
C LEU A 793 -30.24 -99.94 79.22
N MET A 794 -28.89 -99.97 79.08
CA MET A 794 -28.06 -100.02 77.83
C MET A 794 -28.07 -98.79 76.86
N ASP A 795 -27.02 -98.41 76.08
CA ASP A 795 -25.55 -98.70 76.00
C ASP A 795 -24.93 -97.80 74.85
N ILE A 796 -23.63 -97.71 74.45
CA ILE A 796 -22.34 -98.37 74.76
C ILE A 796 -21.11 -97.38 74.60
N ALA A 797 -19.93 -97.86 74.21
CA ALA A 797 -18.61 -97.22 74.02
C ALA A 797 -18.37 -96.57 72.61
N ASP A 798 -17.20 -96.06 72.18
CA ASP A 798 -15.80 -96.13 72.68
C ASP A 798 -14.89 -94.95 72.19
N SER A 799 -13.60 -94.88 72.60
CA SER A 799 -12.56 -93.90 72.18
C SER A 799 -11.39 -94.56 71.42
N PRO A 800 -10.48 -93.84 70.70
CA PRO A 800 -9.17 -93.48 71.31
C PRO A 800 -8.27 -92.35 70.66
N LYS A 801 -7.15 -92.05 71.34
CA LYS A 801 -5.77 -91.73 70.83
C LYS A 801 -5.31 -90.28 70.50
N THR A 802 -4.01 -90.15 70.20
CA THR A 802 -3.07 -89.06 70.58
C THR A 802 -2.04 -88.69 69.49
N ASP A 803 -1.26 -87.63 69.78
CA ASP A 803 0.11 -87.30 69.31
C ASP A 803 0.38 -86.59 67.94
N ASP A 804 0.71 -85.29 68.07
CA ASP A 804 1.97 -84.61 67.64
C ASP A 804 2.36 -84.28 66.17
N ASP A 805 3.13 -83.18 66.05
CA ASP A 805 4.18 -82.86 65.05
C ASP A 805 3.92 -82.13 63.69
N LYS A 806 4.90 -81.26 63.34
CA LYS A 806 5.34 -80.61 62.07
C LYS A 806 4.41 -79.97 60.98
N ASN A 807 4.47 -78.62 60.95
CA ASN A 807 5.20 -77.78 59.95
C ASN A 807 4.72 -77.57 58.47
N THR A 808 4.85 -76.30 58.02
CA THR A 808 5.04 -75.77 56.63
C THR A 808 3.96 -75.84 55.50
N LYS A 809 3.37 -74.66 55.19
CA LYS A 809 3.24 -73.99 53.86
C LYS A 809 2.43 -74.65 52.69
N PRO A 810 2.07 -73.91 51.60
CA PRO A 810 1.79 -72.46 51.45
C PRO A 810 0.49 -72.15 50.63
N LEU A 811 0.23 -70.86 50.31
CA LEU A 811 -0.39 -70.29 49.08
C LEU A 811 -1.55 -71.04 48.36
N LYS A 812 -2.64 -70.41 47.89
CA LYS A 812 -2.63 -69.21 47.01
C LYS A 812 -4.06 -68.68 46.67
N GLN A 813 -4.15 -67.38 46.38
CA GLN A 813 -5.06 -66.69 45.42
C GLN A 813 -6.59 -66.91 45.38
N CYS A 814 -7.29 -65.76 45.50
CA CYS A 814 -8.56 -65.40 44.83
C CYS A 814 -9.86 -66.11 45.28
N ARG A 815 -11.03 -65.46 45.17
CA ARG A 815 -11.35 -64.25 44.41
C ARG A 815 -12.18 -63.25 45.20
#